data_AF-A0A1C7ND26-F1
#
_entry.id   AF-A0A1C7ND26-F1
#
_cell.length_a   1.000
_cell.length_b   1.000
_cell.length_c   1.000
_cell.angle_alpha   90.00
_cell.angle_beta   90.00
_cell.angle_gamma   90.00
#
_symmetry.space_group_name_H-M   'P 1'
#
loop_
_entity.id
_entity.type
_entity.pdbx_description
1 polymer ?
#
loop_
_entity_poly.entity_id
_entity_poly.type
_entity_poly.pdbx_seq_one_letter_code
_entity_poly.pdbx_strand_id
1 'polypeptide(L)'
;MSSSDNNKALTKRILVPPSFSSAPSFSSAPSFSSAPQLPKEDRKPDEKKRSRYDLDERRSHRHRDRSTSRRHRSRSPRSHRRSRSPSHRSSRSHRRSRSPSYRSSRSHHRHGSKRSSSPETVHTGTLNTGITFVMDRRGDPDIVTYGGNHIYSVPTFKRVGGGKVIGLPTYKRIDFSENKAGQIVLMDTLSRASKRYTDANYAWKELDKSFKRFRIKPTNTATDPFASSNPMIQLDDTVKPSKASEEDTYSMNVDYRSLEGNKTKSTHAEEDEMSEEEGAESFNDQIRRRTIQYNQQLDKDPTNPSLWLAFIRFQDEAARGLDPAAGSQKNRSSLTEIKLSIFEKALTHNPDSEELVLAYLTCGSETWETLRLLREWDQVLKDHPDSIRLWSEYINVRQTNFSSFSFTQCVQVFEDALDVLGRQAQQSRGERKEDIESIMVYILLRACLFMKQSGYQERAFAVIQAATEFNLFAPDPFQMAHSEAQKMKRFVDFWDSEVPRFGEKDALGWSEYDRMVANGDTIPDLPALQSDNGEDDDDDLMSLSDWLQAERLREDRQRLPLRMSQSDDNETDPFRIPLIEDVKSFLFSLRTPGARSSLIYSILVFLGLPYTPPEVGTNTHFFIDPFTHNEMPLVDFWPQEKDNQKHLVWYVDGVPMNPEDRSVVNHPYSIPNSYPIHVNELFAKYGSWFKASGKEFIRCQLDEQFTRHVFAKLLAVEKSEHLMICYLAFEASCGYKSGRRLAKSLLKDNGTNLKLWNAYAQMEKSHGRTEEARKVYMIALSMHHTLPESQQQSGVPLLYSMFAKLELENNRPNEALKILLCMPDNKSYDENTPLPSATSVLRAREYFSQKIAQLSILSEQDDERQASFYTTICYALFEYLTSGLSSAQTVYLHALKYIEERHAERGYASETLWIEYAALLYHDALSSAYKASTIRLAMEKALELFPNNTMFLAFYIWNESKTKIYNRVQQLLNEKQKDANIVLWLCTIYSELHRYRPYRADSVRSHFEKAVTHTRSSILLWKCYIEFEVKQNSIERAKSLFYRSIRECPWSKELYLLGIQLLEEIMTEKEKNELISLMMEKEIRIRVEIEQDLLD
;
A
#
# COMPACT_ATOMS: atom_id res chain seq x y z
N MET A 1 63.01 -54.55 -4.81
CA MET A 1 63.78 -54.94 -3.61
C MET A 1 62.97 -54.56 -2.37
N SER A 2 63.20 -55.22 -1.23
CA SER A 2 62.87 -54.77 0.15
C SER A 2 61.54 -54.00 0.37
N SER A 3 60.45 -54.63 0.85
CA SER A 3 60.18 -55.02 2.28
C SER A 3 59.75 -53.82 3.16
N SER A 4 58.77 -53.92 4.07
CA SER A 4 57.98 -55.10 4.53
C SER A 4 56.75 -54.68 5.35
N ASP A 5 55.69 -55.51 5.27
CA ASP A 5 54.64 -55.80 6.28
C ASP A 5 53.75 -54.67 6.85
N ASN A 6 52.40 -54.77 6.83
CA ASN A 6 51.49 -55.75 7.44
C ASN A 6 51.50 -55.69 9.00
N ASN A 7 50.38 -55.60 9.74
CA ASN A 7 49.11 -56.34 9.54
C ASN A 7 47.98 -55.83 10.49
N LYS A 8 46.71 -55.83 10.02
CA LYS A 8 45.43 -55.99 10.79
C LYS A 8 45.04 -54.87 11.81
N ALA A 9 43.76 -54.66 12.18
CA ALA A 9 42.54 -55.44 11.94
C ALA A 9 41.23 -54.60 11.77
N LEU A 10 40.29 -55.14 10.99
CA LEU A 10 38.82 -55.09 11.15
C LEU A 10 38.12 -53.78 11.56
N THR A 11 37.62 -53.04 10.57
CA THR A 11 36.50 -52.08 10.73
C THR A 11 35.14 -52.75 10.44
N LYS A 12 34.10 -52.36 11.19
CA LYS A 12 32.68 -52.58 10.82
C LYS A 12 31.99 -51.23 10.65
N ARG A 13 31.18 -51.11 9.59
CA ARG A 13 30.53 -49.86 9.15
C ARG A 13 29.30 -49.52 9.99
N ILE A 14 29.08 -48.23 10.23
CA ILE A 14 27.76 -47.60 10.13
C ILE A 14 27.89 -46.48 9.08
N LEU A 15 26.81 -46.20 8.34
CA LEU A 15 26.84 -45.38 7.13
C LEU A 15 26.39 -43.94 7.38
N VAL A 16 27.05 -42.99 6.74
CA VAL A 16 26.56 -41.63 6.49
C VAL A 16 25.99 -41.60 5.06
N PRO A 17 24.80 -40.99 4.82
CA PRO A 17 24.26 -40.87 3.46
C PRO A 17 25.09 -39.91 2.58
N PRO A 18 25.08 -40.07 1.25
CA PRO A 18 26.06 -39.45 0.35
C PRO A 18 25.75 -37.99 -0.01
N SER A 19 26.81 -37.22 -0.24
CA SER A 19 26.79 -35.91 -0.88
C SER A 19 26.95 -36.04 -2.40
N PHE A 20 26.06 -35.39 -3.17
CA PHE A 20 26.28 -34.98 -4.56
C PHE A 20 25.69 -33.56 -4.69
N SER A 21 26.34 -32.48 -5.15
CA SER A 21 27.47 -32.23 -6.08
C SER A 21 27.06 -31.98 -7.55
N SER A 22 26.46 -30.81 -7.80
CA SER A 22 26.28 -30.28 -9.16
C SER A 22 26.14 -28.74 -9.17
N ALA A 23 27.26 -28.02 -9.04
CA ALA A 23 27.38 -26.60 -9.37
C ALA A 23 28.82 -26.34 -9.86
N PRO A 24 29.04 -25.50 -10.89
CA PRO A 24 30.38 -25.19 -11.39
C PRO A 24 31.17 -24.30 -10.43
N SER A 25 32.49 -24.27 -10.62
CA SER A 25 33.46 -23.64 -9.72
C SER A 25 33.42 -22.10 -9.77
N PHE A 26 33.23 -21.46 -8.61
CA PHE A 26 33.75 -20.12 -8.36
C PHE A 26 35.17 -20.21 -7.81
N SER A 27 36.09 -19.42 -8.37
CA SER A 27 37.46 -19.29 -7.91
C SER A 27 37.67 -17.96 -7.17
N SER A 28 38.44 -18.00 -6.08
CA SER A 28 39.00 -16.84 -5.37
C SER A 28 38.03 -15.71 -4.98
N ALA A 29 37.38 -15.87 -3.83
CA ALA A 29 37.03 -14.75 -2.96
C ALA A 29 37.98 -14.78 -1.73
N PRO A 30 38.57 -13.65 -1.30
CA PRO A 30 39.34 -13.59 -0.07
C PRO A 30 38.42 -13.61 1.16
N SER A 31 38.87 -14.22 2.25
CA SER A 31 38.13 -14.24 3.52
C SER A 31 38.37 -12.96 4.31
N PHE A 32 37.31 -12.21 4.62
CA PHE A 32 37.38 -11.12 5.59
C PHE A 32 36.86 -11.57 6.96
N SER A 33 37.76 -11.60 7.94
CA SER A 33 37.47 -11.92 9.34
C SER A 33 38.17 -10.91 10.24
N SER A 34 37.45 -9.84 10.60
CA SER A 34 38.01 -8.69 11.33
C SER A 34 36.98 -8.07 12.28
N ALA A 35 36.46 -8.87 13.21
CA ALA A 35 35.87 -8.35 14.44
C ALA A 35 37.01 -8.01 15.43
N PRO A 36 36.99 -6.85 16.12
CA PRO A 36 38.03 -6.50 17.10
C PRO A 36 38.13 -7.54 18.22
N GLN A 37 39.34 -8.04 18.48
CA GLN A 37 39.57 -8.93 19.62
C GLN A 37 39.93 -8.12 20.86
N LEU A 38 39.01 -8.05 21.82
CA LEU A 38 39.27 -7.48 23.14
C LEU A 38 40.49 -8.18 23.80
N PRO A 39 41.46 -7.42 24.34
CA PRO A 39 42.68 -7.99 24.89
C PRO A 39 42.42 -8.77 26.18
N LYS A 40 42.98 -9.97 26.28
CA LYS A 40 42.95 -10.78 27.51
C LYS A 40 44.19 -10.49 28.35
N GLU A 41 44.03 -9.81 29.48
CA GLU A 41 45.07 -9.81 30.50
C GLU A 41 45.12 -11.18 31.22
N ASP A 42 46.25 -11.86 31.10
CA ASP A 42 46.59 -12.99 31.97
C ASP A 42 46.91 -12.46 33.39
N ARG A 43 46.16 -12.92 34.40
CA ARG A 43 46.52 -12.70 35.81
C ARG A 43 46.59 -14.01 36.58
N LYS A 44 47.79 -14.36 37.02
CA LYS A 44 48.07 -15.38 38.06
C LYS A 44 48.87 -14.74 39.21
N PRO A 45 48.87 -15.36 40.41
CA PRO A 45 48.83 -14.60 41.66
C PRO A 45 50.19 -14.46 42.37
N ASP A 46 50.22 -13.55 43.34
CA ASP A 46 50.83 -13.63 44.69
C ASP A 46 50.73 -12.22 45.32
N GLU A 47 50.73 -11.92 46.63
CA GLU A 47 50.52 -12.61 47.91
C GLU A 47 50.59 -11.51 49.01
N LYS A 48 49.58 -11.43 49.88
CA LYS A 48 49.63 -11.08 51.32
C LYS A 48 50.65 -10.05 51.87
N LYS A 49 50.12 -8.97 52.48
CA LYS A 49 50.53 -8.46 53.82
C LYS A 49 49.28 -7.92 54.56
N ARG A 50 49.09 -7.96 55.88
CA ARG A 50 49.68 -8.62 57.09
C ARG A 50 48.69 -8.30 58.26
N SER A 51 48.61 -8.96 59.44
CA SER A 51 49.17 -10.20 60.03
C SER A 51 48.59 -10.41 61.46
N ARG A 52 48.76 -11.62 62.04
CA ARG A 52 48.55 -12.07 63.45
C ARG A 52 47.23 -12.82 63.79
N TYR A 53 47.38 -14.11 64.12
CA TYR A 53 47.15 -14.76 65.43
C TYR A 53 46.34 -13.97 66.50
N ASP A 54 45.50 -14.51 67.41
CA ASP A 54 45.05 -15.89 67.79
C ASP A 54 43.93 -15.74 68.90
N LEU A 55 43.25 -16.71 69.56
CA LEU A 55 43.24 -18.19 69.65
C LEU A 55 41.89 -18.69 70.28
N ASP A 56 41.45 -19.92 69.97
CA ASP A 56 40.53 -20.83 70.74
C ASP A 56 39.09 -20.36 71.14
N GLU A 57 38.11 -21.18 71.57
CA GLU A 57 38.05 -22.62 71.95
C GLU A 57 36.75 -23.34 71.47
N ARG A 58 36.87 -24.64 71.07
CA ARG A 58 35.94 -25.82 71.25
C ARG A 58 34.41 -25.78 70.88
N ARG A 59 33.70 -26.90 70.61
CA ARG A 59 33.93 -28.17 69.84
C ARG A 59 32.64 -29.04 69.75
N SER A 60 32.55 -29.91 68.73
CA SER A 60 31.92 -31.28 68.75
C SER A 60 30.38 -31.55 68.66
N HIS A 61 29.89 -31.72 67.43
CA HIS A 61 29.18 -32.91 66.87
C HIS A 61 27.94 -33.66 67.49
N ARG A 62 26.93 -33.82 66.60
CA ARG A 62 26.15 -35.04 66.16
C ARG A 62 24.79 -35.45 66.80
N HIS A 63 23.81 -35.60 65.89
CA HIS A 63 22.50 -36.31 65.88
C HIS A 63 21.96 -37.04 67.13
N ARG A 64 20.65 -36.89 67.43
CA ARG A 64 19.52 -37.63 66.77
C ARG A 64 18.14 -37.09 67.22
N ASP A 65 17.04 -37.58 66.63
CA ASP A 65 15.65 -37.19 66.86
C ASP A 65 15.03 -37.72 68.18
N ARG A 66 14.09 -36.95 68.80
CA ARG A 66 12.67 -37.38 69.00
C ARG A 66 11.74 -36.39 69.74
N SER A 67 10.60 -36.11 69.09
CA SER A 67 9.21 -35.98 69.61
C SER A 67 8.85 -35.43 71.02
N THR A 68 7.95 -34.44 71.00
CA THR A 68 6.78 -34.18 71.89
C THR A 68 6.94 -33.74 73.37
N SER A 69 6.28 -32.62 73.77
CA SER A 69 5.13 -32.58 74.73
C SER A 69 4.82 -31.21 75.41
N ARG A 70 3.63 -30.64 75.10
CA ARG A 70 2.67 -29.91 76.00
C ARG A 70 3.01 -28.58 76.76
N ARG A 71 2.27 -27.53 76.37
CA ARG A 71 1.31 -26.68 77.16
C ARG A 71 1.71 -25.49 78.06
N HIS A 72 1.13 -24.32 77.70
CA HIS A 72 0.62 -23.19 78.54
C HIS A 72 1.65 -22.35 79.33
N ARG A 73 1.48 -21.04 79.60
CA ARG A 73 0.31 -20.17 79.92
C ARG A 73 0.47 -18.76 79.28
N SER A 74 -0.56 -18.13 78.66
CA SER A 74 -1.59 -17.20 79.21
C SER A 74 -1.03 -15.99 79.99
N ARG A 75 -1.47 -14.72 79.85
CA ARG A 75 -2.81 -14.12 79.54
C ARG A 75 -2.62 -12.85 78.63
N SER A 76 -3.59 -12.01 78.21
CA SER A 76 -4.96 -11.63 78.65
C SER A 76 -5.86 -11.17 77.45
N PRO A 77 -7.15 -10.78 77.62
CA PRO A 77 -8.19 -11.06 76.60
C PRO A 77 -9.12 -9.89 76.16
N ARG A 78 -10.04 -10.20 75.21
CA ARG A 78 -11.42 -9.64 75.00
C ARG A 78 -11.58 -8.13 74.70
N SER A 79 -12.62 -7.64 73.98
CA SER A 79 -13.52 -8.19 72.94
C SER A 79 -14.58 -7.12 72.52
N HIS A 80 -14.83 -6.86 71.23
CA HIS A 80 -16.19 -6.74 70.62
C HIS A 80 -16.29 -6.19 69.16
N ARG A 81 -17.24 -6.77 68.40
CA ARG A 81 -18.17 -6.18 67.39
C ARG A 81 -17.67 -5.58 66.03
N ARG A 82 -18.09 -6.28 64.95
CA ARG A 82 -18.72 -5.83 63.67
C ARG A 82 -17.88 -5.44 62.41
N SER A 83 -18.34 -5.99 61.27
CA SER A 83 -18.38 -5.51 59.84
C SER A 83 -17.18 -5.54 58.83
N ARG A 84 -17.32 -6.43 57.81
CA ARG A 84 -17.14 -6.30 56.31
C ARG A 84 -15.75 -6.14 55.57
N SER A 85 -15.37 -7.19 54.78
CA SER A 85 -14.81 -7.20 53.36
C SER A 85 -13.32 -6.79 53.04
N PRO A 86 -12.65 -7.06 51.85
CA PRO A 86 -12.75 -8.06 50.71
C PRO A 86 -11.43 -8.61 49.93
N SER A 87 -11.52 -9.67 49.05
CA SER A 87 -10.86 -9.92 47.67
C SER A 87 -9.56 -10.81 47.27
N HIS A 88 -9.60 -11.54 46.07
CA HIS A 88 -8.60 -11.88 44.95
C HIS A 88 -7.64 -13.17 44.65
N ARG A 89 -7.61 -13.68 43.33
CA ARG A 89 -6.58 -14.30 42.33
C ARG A 89 -6.17 -15.85 42.10
N SER A 90 -5.26 -16.23 41.11
CA SER A 90 -5.22 -17.54 40.27
C SER A 90 -3.98 -17.95 39.31
N SER A 91 -3.78 -19.24 38.79
CA SER A 91 -3.26 -19.75 37.40
C SER A 91 -2.23 -20.99 37.12
N ARG A 92 -2.25 -21.65 35.88
CA ARG A 92 -1.20 -22.26 34.89
C ARG A 92 -0.59 -23.77 34.70
N SER A 93 -0.47 -24.30 33.42
CA SER A 93 0.63 -25.15 32.69
C SER A 93 0.54 -26.69 32.16
N HIS A 94 1.49 -27.23 31.30
CA HIS A 94 1.45 -28.46 30.33
C HIS A 94 2.68 -29.50 30.31
N ARG A 95 3.10 -30.47 29.37
CA ARG A 95 2.91 -30.95 27.91
C ARG A 95 3.70 -32.30 27.44
N ARG A 96 3.44 -32.97 26.23
CA ARG A 96 4.22 -34.03 25.36
C ARG A 96 4.19 -35.60 25.68
N SER A 97 4.59 -36.69 24.91
CA SER A 97 4.86 -37.23 23.47
C SER A 97 5.19 -38.82 23.46
N ARG A 98 5.56 -39.77 22.49
CA ARG A 98 5.83 -40.04 21.00
C ARG A 98 6.05 -41.60 20.56
N SER A 99 5.94 -42.04 19.26
CA SER A 99 6.51 -43.28 18.49
C SER A 99 5.88 -44.74 18.56
N PRO A 100 6.07 -45.80 17.66
CA PRO A 100 6.76 -46.06 16.32
C PRO A 100 5.92 -46.85 15.19
N SER A 101 6.48 -47.72 14.28
CA SER A 101 5.82 -48.30 13.03
C SER A 101 6.24 -49.73 12.49
N TYR A 102 5.48 -50.36 11.53
CA TYR A 102 5.87 -51.53 10.63
C TYR A 102 4.95 -51.75 9.36
N ARG A 103 5.20 -52.80 8.52
CA ARG A 103 4.71 -53.09 7.13
C ARG A 103 3.72 -54.29 6.93
N SER A 104 2.74 -54.10 6.02
CA SER A 104 2.35 -54.94 4.84
C SER A 104 1.73 -56.38 4.89
N SER A 105 0.54 -56.48 4.27
CA SER A 105 0.06 -57.50 3.27
C SER A 105 -0.76 -58.77 3.62
N ARG A 106 -1.80 -59.01 2.78
CA ARG A 106 -2.53 -60.27 2.42
C ARG A 106 -3.37 -60.94 3.53
N SER A 107 -4.53 -61.59 3.28
CA SER A 107 -5.10 -62.17 2.04
C SER A 107 -6.68 -62.13 2.00
N HIS A 108 -7.34 -63.08 1.31
CA HIS A 108 -8.75 -62.98 0.84
C HIS A 108 -9.85 -63.49 1.81
N HIS A 109 -11.05 -62.91 1.58
CA HIS A 109 -12.43 -63.38 1.80
C HIS A 109 -12.78 -64.63 2.63
N ARG A 110 -13.85 -64.43 3.41
CA ARG A 110 -15.00 -65.34 3.69
C ARG A 110 -14.70 -66.72 4.29
N HIS A 111 -15.07 -66.87 5.55
CA HIS A 111 -16.29 -67.65 5.87
C HIS A 111 -17.01 -67.00 7.07
N GLY A 112 -18.29 -67.31 7.27
CA GLY A 112 -19.11 -66.76 8.36
C GLY A 112 -19.81 -67.84 9.20
N SER A 113 -20.51 -67.41 10.25
CA SER A 113 -21.15 -68.26 11.29
C SER A 113 -20.12 -68.92 12.22
N LYS A 114 -20.28 -68.95 13.55
CA LYS A 114 -21.51 -69.02 14.37
C LYS A 114 -21.43 -68.14 15.64
N ARG A 115 -22.56 -68.05 16.36
CA ARG A 115 -22.64 -67.51 17.73
C ARG A 115 -21.62 -68.17 18.68
N SER A 116 -20.99 -67.37 19.53
CA SER A 116 -20.46 -67.79 20.83
C SER A 116 -21.22 -67.07 21.96
N SER A 117 -21.12 -67.57 23.19
CA SER A 117 -21.98 -67.19 24.32
C SER A 117 -21.71 -65.79 24.86
N SER A 118 -22.78 -65.04 25.13
CA SER A 118 -22.76 -63.90 26.05
C SER A 118 -22.34 -64.36 27.46
N PRO A 119 -21.31 -63.77 28.08
CA PRO A 119 -20.97 -64.06 29.47
C PRO A 119 -22.00 -63.41 30.41
N GLU A 120 -22.46 -64.15 31.41
CA GLU A 120 -23.35 -63.63 32.45
C GLU A 120 -22.60 -62.71 33.41
N THR A 121 -23.05 -61.46 33.53
CA THR A 121 -23.47 -60.90 34.83
C THR A 121 -24.11 -59.52 34.63
N VAL A 122 -25.44 -59.50 34.60
CA VAL A 122 -26.23 -58.29 34.71
C VAL A 122 -27.21 -58.49 35.86
N HIS A 123 -27.13 -57.66 36.90
CA HIS A 123 -28.23 -57.56 37.86
C HIS A 123 -29.41 -56.88 37.15
N THR A 124 -30.38 -57.69 36.74
CA THR A 124 -31.69 -57.21 36.31
C THR A 124 -32.56 -56.93 37.53
N GLY A 125 -33.28 -55.82 37.49
CA GLY A 125 -34.27 -55.46 38.52
C GLY A 125 -35.58 -55.06 37.86
N THR A 126 -36.70 -55.50 38.42
CA THR A 126 -38.03 -54.96 38.14
C THR A 126 -38.38 -53.89 39.17
N LEU A 127 -38.78 -52.72 38.69
CA LEU A 127 -39.45 -51.74 39.55
C LEU A 127 -40.92 -52.14 39.74
N ASN A 128 -41.55 -51.70 40.83
CA ASN A 128 -42.98 -51.95 41.10
C ASN A 128 -43.92 -51.34 40.05
N THR A 129 -43.39 -50.53 39.12
CA THR A 129 -44.08 -50.00 37.93
C THR A 129 -44.04 -50.95 36.72
N GLY A 130 -43.49 -52.16 36.86
CA GLY A 130 -43.42 -53.19 35.81
C GLY A 130 -42.24 -53.05 34.83
N ILE A 131 -41.40 -52.01 34.99
CA ILE A 131 -40.26 -51.76 34.11
C ILE A 131 -39.03 -52.55 34.60
N THR A 132 -38.45 -53.36 33.71
CA THR A 132 -37.13 -53.98 33.90
C THR A 132 -36.01 -53.01 33.55
N PHE A 133 -34.91 -53.05 34.31
CA PHE A 133 -33.70 -52.30 33.98
C PHE A 133 -32.43 -53.14 34.11
N VAL A 134 -31.37 -52.63 33.46
CA VAL A 134 -30.03 -53.20 33.34
C VAL A 134 -29.04 -52.13 33.79
N MET A 135 -28.11 -52.48 34.69
CA MET A 135 -27.00 -51.60 35.06
C MET A 135 -25.69 -52.12 34.46
N ASP A 136 -25.17 -51.43 33.45
CA ASP A 136 -23.75 -51.53 33.10
C ASP A 136 -22.92 -50.74 34.14
N ARG A 137 -21.68 -51.19 34.38
CA ARG A 137 -20.69 -50.56 35.27
C ARG A 137 -19.39 -50.21 34.55
N ARG A 138 -19.27 -50.45 33.24
CA ARG A 138 -18.19 -49.89 32.42
C ARG A 138 -18.52 -48.44 32.08
N GLY A 139 -17.78 -47.51 32.67
CA GLY A 139 -17.79 -46.11 32.24
C GLY A 139 -17.16 -45.98 30.85
N ASP A 140 -17.78 -45.14 30.02
CA ASP A 140 -17.31 -44.82 28.66
C ASP A 140 -15.97 -44.02 28.73
N PRO A 141 -14.87 -44.52 28.12
CA PRO A 141 -13.58 -43.82 28.11
C PRO A 141 -13.65 -42.42 27.47
N ASP A 142 -14.50 -42.21 26.47
CA ASP A 142 -14.49 -40.98 25.67
C ASP A 142 -15.07 -39.80 26.44
N ILE A 143 -15.92 -40.05 27.45
CA ILE A 143 -16.39 -39.01 28.38
C ILE A 143 -15.22 -38.39 29.15
N VAL A 144 -14.17 -39.16 29.45
CA VAL A 144 -12.95 -38.66 30.11
C VAL A 144 -12.08 -37.86 29.11
N THR A 145 -12.00 -38.32 27.86
CA THR A 145 -11.22 -37.67 26.79
C THR A 145 -11.80 -36.30 26.40
N TYR A 146 -13.12 -36.18 26.32
CA TYR A 146 -13.81 -34.98 25.82
C TYR A 146 -14.48 -34.12 26.90
N GLY A 147 -14.43 -34.54 28.17
CA GLY A 147 -14.93 -33.75 29.31
C GLY A 147 -16.46 -33.68 29.43
N GLY A 148 -17.18 -34.57 28.73
CA GLY A 148 -18.63 -34.61 28.68
C GLY A 148 -19.14 -35.69 27.72
N ASN A 149 -20.45 -35.95 27.72
CA ASN A 149 -21.05 -36.95 26.85
C ASN A 149 -20.84 -36.58 25.37
N HIS A 150 -20.44 -37.57 24.55
CA HIS A 150 -20.23 -37.38 23.13
C HIS A 150 -21.54 -36.94 22.44
N ILE A 151 -21.52 -35.85 21.68
CA ILE A 151 -22.76 -35.15 21.24
C ILE A 151 -23.70 -36.07 20.44
N TYR A 152 -23.12 -37.00 19.66
CA TYR A 152 -23.86 -37.95 18.84
C TYR A 152 -24.52 -39.11 19.62
N SER A 153 -24.23 -39.31 20.92
CA SER A 153 -24.77 -40.42 21.73
C SER A 153 -25.85 -40.00 22.74
N VAL A 154 -26.21 -38.72 22.81
CA VAL A 154 -27.22 -38.21 23.77
C VAL A 154 -28.65 -38.43 23.23
N PRO A 155 -29.51 -39.24 23.90
CA PRO A 155 -30.89 -39.43 23.46
C PRO A 155 -31.72 -38.15 23.61
N THR A 156 -32.47 -37.78 22.56
CA THR A 156 -33.14 -36.47 22.44
C THR A 156 -34.47 -36.38 23.20
N PHE A 157 -34.43 -36.54 24.52
CA PHE A 157 -35.58 -36.38 25.42
C PHE A 157 -36.13 -34.95 25.44
N LYS A 158 -37.06 -34.65 24.52
CA LYS A 158 -37.81 -33.38 24.51
C LYS A 158 -38.79 -33.32 25.69
N ARG A 159 -38.58 -32.38 26.61
CA ARG A 159 -39.58 -32.08 27.67
C ARG A 159 -40.80 -31.39 27.07
N VAL A 160 -41.99 -31.93 27.37
CA VAL A 160 -43.28 -31.31 27.01
C VAL A 160 -43.33 -29.87 27.56
N GLY A 161 -43.87 -28.94 26.77
CA GLY A 161 -43.94 -27.51 27.12
C GLY A 161 -42.89 -26.61 26.47
N GLY A 162 -41.88 -27.17 25.79
CA GLY A 162 -41.04 -26.41 24.83
C GLY A 162 -40.27 -25.23 25.44
N GLY A 163 -39.68 -25.43 26.62
CA GLY A 163 -38.85 -24.44 27.31
C GLY A 163 -39.60 -23.39 28.15
N LYS A 164 -40.94 -23.40 28.15
CA LYS A 164 -41.74 -22.54 29.05
C LYS A 164 -41.53 -22.95 30.50
N VAL A 165 -41.44 -21.97 31.41
CA VAL A 165 -41.32 -22.18 32.86
C VAL A 165 -42.66 -21.88 33.52
N ILE A 166 -43.20 -22.83 34.29
CA ILE A 166 -44.46 -22.65 35.02
C ILE A 166 -44.30 -21.53 36.06
N GLY A 167 -45.25 -20.60 36.09
CA GLY A 167 -45.22 -19.43 36.98
C GLY A 167 -44.51 -18.20 36.40
N LEU A 168 -43.85 -18.31 35.24
CA LEU A 168 -43.33 -17.16 34.49
C LEU A 168 -44.22 -16.81 33.27
N PRO A 169 -44.19 -15.56 32.77
CA PRO A 169 -44.92 -15.18 31.56
C PRO A 169 -44.53 -16.03 30.35
N THR A 170 -45.49 -16.34 29.49
CA THR A 170 -45.36 -17.28 28.36
C THR A 170 -44.34 -16.89 27.29
N TYR A 171 -43.90 -15.63 27.29
CA TYR A 171 -42.85 -15.08 26.43
C TYR A 171 -41.42 -15.25 27.01
N LYS A 172 -41.26 -15.69 28.27
CA LYS A 172 -39.95 -16.07 28.82
C LYS A 172 -39.78 -17.58 28.73
N ARG A 173 -38.66 -18.03 28.14
CA ARG A 173 -38.34 -19.44 27.95
C ARG A 173 -36.87 -19.72 28.27
N ILE A 174 -36.57 -20.94 28.67
CA ILE A 174 -35.19 -21.41 28.83
C ILE A 174 -34.50 -21.40 27.48
N ASP A 175 -33.33 -20.78 27.40
CA ASP A 175 -32.39 -20.99 26.30
C ASP A 175 -31.58 -22.27 26.58
N PHE A 176 -31.62 -23.20 25.64
CA PHE A 176 -30.86 -24.46 25.71
C PHE A 176 -29.54 -24.41 24.92
N SER A 177 -29.29 -23.35 24.15
CA SER A 177 -28.08 -23.19 23.32
C SER A 177 -26.89 -22.66 24.11
N GLU A 178 -27.11 -21.75 25.06
CA GLU A 178 -26.05 -21.22 25.96
C GLU A 178 -25.84 -22.06 27.24
N ASN A 179 -26.49 -23.22 27.35
CA ASN A 179 -26.63 -24.00 28.59
C ASN A 179 -25.33 -24.73 29.01
N LYS A 180 -24.31 -23.95 29.40
CA LYS A 180 -23.07 -24.43 30.03
C LYS A 180 -23.38 -24.95 31.44
N ALA A 181 -22.68 -26.02 31.83
CA ALA A 181 -23.02 -26.87 32.97
C ALA A 181 -23.34 -26.09 34.26
N GLY A 182 -24.63 -26.00 34.59
CA GLY A 182 -25.15 -25.48 35.87
C GLY A 182 -25.91 -24.14 35.80
N GLN A 183 -25.91 -23.41 34.68
CA GLN A 183 -26.65 -22.14 34.56
C GLN A 183 -27.78 -22.21 33.52
N ILE A 184 -29.00 -21.93 33.97
CA ILE A 184 -30.21 -21.84 33.13
C ILE A 184 -30.43 -20.37 32.75
N VAL A 185 -30.23 -20.03 31.47
CA VAL A 185 -30.52 -18.69 30.93
C VAL A 185 -31.99 -18.62 30.48
N LEU A 186 -32.65 -17.49 30.72
CA LEU A 186 -34.02 -17.23 30.28
C LEU A 186 -34.04 -16.19 29.16
N MET A 187 -34.31 -16.63 27.94
CA MET A 187 -34.61 -15.77 26.80
C MET A 187 -35.96 -15.07 26.99
N ASP A 188 -36.01 -13.79 26.60
CA ASP A 188 -37.23 -13.01 26.51
C ASP A 188 -37.63 -12.82 25.03
N THR A 189 -38.72 -13.46 24.61
CA THR A 189 -39.13 -13.45 23.18
C THR A 189 -39.75 -12.13 22.73
N LEU A 190 -39.94 -11.13 23.61
CA LEU A 190 -40.38 -9.79 23.22
C LEU A 190 -39.21 -8.88 22.81
N SER A 191 -38.01 -9.12 23.37
CA SER A 191 -36.79 -8.35 23.02
C SER A 191 -36.38 -8.55 21.55
N ARG A 192 -36.64 -9.74 21.00
CA ARG A 192 -36.37 -10.04 19.60
C ARG A 192 -37.54 -9.54 18.75
N ALA A 193 -37.49 -8.26 18.38
CA ALA A 193 -38.45 -7.65 17.46
C ALA A 193 -38.68 -8.56 16.25
N SER A 194 -39.94 -8.99 16.03
CA SER A 194 -40.26 -9.97 14.99
C SER A 194 -39.92 -9.38 13.62
N LYS A 195 -38.91 -9.95 12.97
CA LYS A 195 -38.51 -9.53 11.62
C LYS A 195 -39.69 -9.75 10.69
N ARG A 196 -40.18 -8.68 10.08
CA ARG A 196 -41.35 -8.72 9.23
C ARG A 196 -41.02 -9.49 7.94
N TYR A 197 -42.03 -10.18 7.41
CA TYR A 197 -42.00 -10.86 6.11
C TYR A 197 -41.47 -9.98 4.95
N THR A 198 -41.57 -8.65 5.08
CA THR A 198 -41.09 -7.64 4.12
C THR A 198 -39.56 -7.39 4.16
N ASP A 199 -38.80 -8.09 4.99
CA ASP A 199 -37.33 -7.95 5.07
C ASP A 199 -36.67 -8.69 3.90
N ALA A 200 -36.00 -7.97 3.00
CA ALA A 200 -35.51 -8.52 1.71
C ALA A 200 -34.53 -9.70 1.88
N ASN A 201 -33.80 -9.73 3.01
CA ASN A 201 -32.88 -10.82 3.38
C ASN A 201 -33.61 -12.10 3.87
N TYR A 202 -34.94 -12.10 3.94
CA TYR A 202 -35.77 -13.21 4.38
C TYR A 202 -36.59 -13.84 3.25
N ALA A 203 -37.02 -13.07 2.25
CA ALA A 203 -37.77 -13.58 1.09
C ALA A 203 -37.06 -14.76 0.38
N TRP A 204 -35.75 -14.65 0.17
CA TRP A 204 -34.92 -15.73 -0.39
C TRP A 204 -34.85 -16.98 0.49
N LYS A 205 -35.06 -16.87 1.81
CA LYS A 205 -35.07 -18.01 2.74
C LYS A 205 -36.41 -18.73 2.77
N GLU A 206 -37.50 -18.07 2.38
CA GLU A 206 -38.78 -18.75 2.21
C GLU A 206 -38.85 -19.52 0.88
N LEU A 207 -38.15 -19.03 -0.16
CA LEU A 207 -38.02 -19.72 -1.45
C LEU A 207 -37.17 -21.01 -1.37
N ASP A 208 -36.31 -21.16 -0.36
CA ASP A 208 -35.40 -22.30 -0.25
C ASP A 208 -36.11 -23.61 0.15
N LYS A 209 -35.89 -24.66 -0.67
CA LYS A 209 -36.43 -26.02 -0.49
C LYS A 209 -35.84 -26.76 0.71
N SER A 210 -34.75 -26.26 1.32
CA SER A 210 -34.12 -26.88 2.50
C SER A 210 -35.02 -26.92 3.75
N PHE A 211 -36.00 -26.02 3.86
CA PHE A 211 -36.94 -25.97 4.98
C PHE A 211 -38.14 -26.90 4.75
N LYS A 212 -38.30 -27.92 5.61
CA LYS A 212 -39.40 -28.90 5.55
C LYS A 212 -40.77 -28.23 5.68
N ARG A 213 -41.45 -28.01 4.54
CA ARG A 213 -42.85 -27.54 4.48
C ARG A 213 -43.83 -28.70 4.75
N PHE A 214 -44.86 -28.47 5.55
CA PHE A 214 -45.95 -29.43 5.74
C PHE A 214 -46.92 -29.38 4.54
N ARG A 215 -46.92 -30.41 3.69
CA ARG A 215 -47.81 -30.51 2.51
C ARG A 215 -49.17 -31.10 2.91
N ILE A 216 -50.10 -30.24 3.33
CA ILE A 216 -51.51 -30.63 3.55
C ILE A 216 -52.11 -31.02 2.19
N LYS A 217 -52.46 -32.30 2.01
CA LYS A 217 -53.21 -32.75 0.83
C LYS A 217 -54.70 -32.54 1.07
N PRO A 218 -55.45 -31.83 0.21
CA PRO A 218 -56.90 -31.80 0.30
C PRO A 218 -57.45 -33.19 -0.06
N THR A 219 -58.18 -33.80 0.87
CA THR A 219 -59.01 -34.96 0.56
C THR A 219 -60.28 -34.48 -0.13
N ASN A 220 -60.50 -34.90 -1.38
CA ASN A 220 -61.76 -34.63 -2.08
C ASN A 220 -62.96 -35.23 -1.31
N THR A 221 -64.16 -34.74 -1.63
CA THR A 221 -65.49 -35.11 -1.09
C THR A 221 -65.80 -34.67 0.35
N ALA A 222 -65.99 -33.36 0.54
CA ALA A 222 -66.96 -32.77 1.47
C ALA A 222 -67.41 -31.37 0.99
N THR A 223 -68.59 -30.92 1.41
CA THR A 223 -69.17 -29.60 1.06
C THR A 223 -68.47 -28.42 1.77
N ASP A 224 -68.62 -27.22 1.19
CA ASP A 224 -68.04 -25.94 1.59
C ASP A 224 -67.68 -25.78 3.09
N PRO A 225 -66.38 -25.73 3.45
CA PRO A 225 -65.92 -25.52 4.83
C PRO A 225 -66.39 -24.22 5.50
N PHE A 226 -66.80 -23.20 4.73
CA PHE A 226 -67.22 -21.90 5.27
C PHE A 226 -68.71 -21.85 5.64
N ALA A 227 -69.49 -22.89 5.33
CA ALA A 227 -70.93 -22.94 5.58
C ALA A 227 -71.33 -23.33 7.03
N SER A 228 -70.39 -23.56 7.94
CA SER A 228 -70.70 -23.90 9.34
C SER A 228 -69.90 -23.08 10.36
N SER A 229 -70.58 -22.53 11.36
CA SER A 229 -70.01 -21.56 12.31
C SER A 229 -69.30 -22.23 13.49
N ASN A 230 -68.03 -22.60 13.32
CA ASN A 230 -67.12 -22.95 14.43
C ASN A 230 -65.65 -22.62 14.10
N PRO A 231 -65.12 -21.45 14.53
CA PRO A 231 -63.75 -21.03 14.22
C PRO A 231 -62.72 -21.68 15.17
N MET A 232 -62.51 -23.00 15.07
CA MET A 232 -61.55 -23.72 15.90
C MET A 232 -60.92 -24.91 15.16
N ILE A 233 -59.74 -24.71 14.56
CA ILE A 233 -58.95 -25.79 13.95
C ILE A 233 -58.31 -26.62 15.09
N GLN A 234 -58.73 -27.87 15.24
CA GLN A 234 -58.06 -28.81 16.15
C GLN A 234 -56.82 -29.41 15.48
N LEU A 235 -55.70 -29.39 16.19
CA LEU A 235 -54.46 -30.07 15.80
C LEU A 235 -54.40 -31.41 16.53
N ASP A 236 -54.82 -32.48 15.86
CA ASP A 236 -54.83 -33.83 16.42
C ASP A 236 -53.41 -34.41 16.50
N ASP A 237 -52.92 -34.63 17.72
CA ASP A 237 -51.50 -34.90 18.02
C ASP A 237 -51.12 -36.40 17.84
N THR A 238 -51.78 -37.12 16.92
CA THR A 238 -51.78 -38.60 16.87
C THR A 238 -51.50 -39.26 15.51
N VAL A 239 -50.54 -38.74 14.73
CA VAL A 239 -50.01 -39.45 13.56
C VAL A 239 -48.96 -40.49 13.98
N LYS A 240 -49.29 -41.79 13.86
CA LYS A 240 -48.32 -42.89 14.02
C LYS A 240 -47.42 -42.99 12.78
N PRO A 241 -46.08 -42.97 12.90
CA PRO A 241 -45.20 -43.25 11.77
C PRO A 241 -45.25 -44.73 11.39
N SER A 242 -45.44 -45.02 10.11
CA SER A 242 -45.24 -46.37 9.56
C SER A 242 -43.74 -46.67 9.46
N LYS A 243 -43.36 -47.93 9.71
CA LYS A 243 -41.97 -48.38 9.51
C LYS A 243 -41.69 -48.56 8.01
N ALA A 244 -40.80 -47.73 7.47
CA ALA A 244 -40.00 -48.00 6.28
C ALA A 244 -38.51 -48.05 6.70
N SER A 245 -37.67 -48.70 5.90
CA SER A 245 -36.29 -49.08 6.26
C SER A 245 -35.34 -47.90 6.48
N GLU A 246 -34.63 -47.89 7.62
CA GLU A 246 -33.73 -46.81 8.05
C GLU A 246 -32.28 -46.94 7.49
N GLU A 247 -32.10 -47.44 6.26
CA GLU A 247 -30.76 -47.63 5.66
C GLU A 247 -30.36 -46.55 4.62
N ASP A 248 -31.31 -45.90 3.93
CA ASP A 248 -31.02 -45.00 2.79
C ASP A 248 -31.00 -43.49 3.12
N THR A 249 -30.85 -43.08 4.39
CA THR A 249 -30.85 -41.64 4.78
C THR A 249 -29.46 -41.09 5.16
N TYR A 250 -28.37 -41.78 4.77
CA TYR A 250 -26.99 -41.40 5.08
C TYR A 250 -26.05 -41.30 3.86
N SER A 251 -26.50 -40.73 2.72
CA SER A 251 -25.60 -40.07 1.76
C SER A 251 -26.35 -39.21 0.71
N MET A 252 -26.59 -37.93 0.99
CA MET A 252 -26.95 -36.97 -0.07
C MET A 252 -26.44 -35.53 0.11
N ASN A 253 -25.68 -35.25 1.17
CA ASN A 253 -24.81 -34.06 1.21
C ASN A 253 -23.54 -34.37 0.41
N VAL A 254 -23.59 -34.22 -0.91
CA VAL A 254 -22.38 -34.17 -1.75
C VAL A 254 -21.74 -32.81 -1.50
N ASP A 255 -20.53 -32.80 -0.93
CA ASP A 255 -19.79 -31.57 -0.69
C ASP A 255 -19.41 -30.94 -2.04
N TYR A 256 -19.74 -29.66 -2.24
CA TYR A 256 -19.43 -28.90 -3.45
C TYR A 256 -17.92 -28.79 -3.74
N ARG A 257 -17.10 -29.16 -2.75
CA ARG A 257 -15.63 -29.22 -2.76
C ARG A 257 -15.07 -30.49 -3.41
N SER A 258 -15.90 -31.46 -3.80
CA SER A 258 -15.46 -32.69 -4.45
C SER A 258 -14.95 -32.43 -5.88
N LEU A 259 -13.63 -32.50 -6.07
CA LEU A 259 -12.94 -32.24 -7.35
C LEU A 259 -13.06 -33.37 -8.39
N GLU A 260 -13.70 -34.49 -8.04
CA GLU A 260 -14.07 -35.57 -8.97
C GLU A 260 -15.59 -35.57 -9.16
N GLY A 261 -16.06 -35.08 -10.32
CA GLY A 261 -17.46 -35.16 -10.71
C GLY A 261 -17.90 -36.63 -10.86
N ASN A 262 -19.07 -36.97 -10.28
CA ASN A 262 -19.59 -38.34 -10.13
C ASN A 262 -19.33 -39.28 -11.33
N LYS A 263 -18.33 -40.17 -11.21
CA LYS A 263 -18.21 -41.41 -12.02
C LYS A 263 -19.11 -42.54 -11.49
N THR A 264 -20.35 -42.21 -11.14
CA THR A 264 -21.40 -43.20 -10.84
C THR A 264 -22.08 -43.59 -12.15
N LYS A 265 -21.80 -44.80 -12.65
CA LYS A 265 -22.45 -45.34 -13.85
C LYS A 265 -23.97 -45.32 -13.70
N SER A 266 -24.69 -44.89 -14.73
CA SER A 266 -26.12 -45.13 -14.85
C SER A 266 -26.37 -46.63 -15.03
N THR A 267 -27.05 -47.24 -14.06
CA THR A 267 -27.87 -48.44 -14.28
C THR A 267 -29.30 -47.98 -14.48
N HIS A 268 -29.97 -48.50 -15.51
CA HIS A 268 -31.32 -48.08 -15.90
C HIS A 268 -32.31 -48.14 -14.72
N ALA A 269 -33.01 -47.02 -14.53
CA ALA A 269 -34.37 -46.96 -14.00
C ALA A 269 -35.17 -46.16 -15.03
N GLU A 270 -36.40 -46.58 -15.32
CA GLU A 270 -37.18 -46.09 -16.45
C GLU A 270 -37.89 -44.76 -16.14
N GLU A 271 -38.27 -44.04 -17.19
CA GLU A 271 -38.77 -42.67 -17.11
C GLU A 271 -40.29 -42.64 -16.80
N ASP A 272 -40.66 -42.19 -15.60
CA ASP A 272 -42.02 -41.76 -15.27
C ASP A 272 -42.06 -40.21 -15.25
N GLU A 273 -42.61 -39.61 -16.31
CA GLU A 273 -42.75 -38.16 -16.46
C GLU A 273 -43.74 -37.57 -15.43
N MET A 274 -43.24 -36.93 -14.37
CA MET A 274 -44.06 -36.23 -13.39
C MET A 274 -43.66 -34.76 -13.21
N SER A 275 -44.05 -33.96 -14.20
CA SER A 275 -44.33 -32.51 -14.14
C SER A 275 -43.33 -31.62 -13.40
N GLU A 276 -42.59 -30.81 -14.15
CA GLU A 276 -41.84 -29.65 -13.63
C GLU A 276 -42.81 -28.57 -13.11
N GLU A 277 -43.25 -28.66 -11.85
CA GLU A 277 -43.88 -27.51 -11.16
C GLU A 277 -42.80 -26.41 -10.99
N GLU A 278 -43.01 -25.24 -11.60
CA GLU A 278 -42.08 -24.08 -11.59
C GLU A 278 -41.80 -23.56 -10.16
N GLY A 279 -40.85 -24.18 -9.48
CA GLY A 279 -40.45 -23.85 -8.11
C GLY A 279 -38.95 -23.55 -8.04
N ALA A 280 -38.62 -22.31 -7.65
CA ALA A 280 -37.26 -21.73 -7.66
C ALA A 280 -36.13 -22.67 -7.20
N GLU A 281 -34.96 -22.53 -7.82
CA GLU A 281 -33.73 -23.26 -7.46
C GLU A 281 -33.28 -22.91 -6.03
N SER A 282 -32.80 -23.91 -5.26
CA SER A 282 -32.10 -23.60 -4.01
C SER A 282 -30.75 -22.94 -4.33
N PHE A 283 -30.25 -22.11 -3.42
CA PHE A 283 -28.95 -21.45 -3.59
C PHE A 283 -27.80 -22.46 -3.81
N ASN A 284 -27.88 -23.64 -3.16
CA ASN A 284 -26.92 -24.72 -3.36
C ASN A 284 -27.03 -25.39 -4.73
N ASP A 285 -28.25 -25.52 -5.28
CA ASP A 285 -28.47 -26.02 -6.63
C ASP A 285 -27.95 -25.02 -7.67
N GLN A 286 -28.14 -23.72 -7.44
CA GLN A 286 -27.61 -22.65 -8.28
C GLN A 286 -26.07 -22.63 -8.28
N ILE A 287 -25.42 -22.79 -7.12
CA ILE A 287 -23.96 -22.99 -7.03
C ILE A 287 -23.55 -24.23 -7.82
N ARG A 288 -24.19 -25.37 -7.58
CA ARG A 288 -23.88 -26.64 -8.28
C ARG A 288 -24.04 -26.52 -9.79
N ARG A 289 -25.09 -25.84 -10.27
CA ARG A 289 -25.34 -25.59 -11.70
C ARG A 289 -24.23 -24.72 -12.30
N ARG A 290 -23.82 -23.64 -11.62
CA ARG A 290 -22.68 -22.81 -12.05
C ARG A 290 -21.37 -23.58 -12.04
N THR A 291 -21.07 -24.41 -11.02
CA THR A 291 -19.89 -25.29 -11.01
C THR A 291 -19.85 -26.23 -12.21
N ILE A 292 -21.00 -26.85 -12.54
CA ILE A 292 -21.12 -27.72 -13.72
C ILE A 292 -20.94 -26.91 -15.02
N GLN A 293 -21.49 -25.70 -15.10
CA GLN A 293 -21.33 -24.82 -16.26
C GLN A 293 -19.87 -24.38 -16.47
N TYR A 294 -19.15 -24.00 -15.40
CA TYR A 294 -17.72 -23.69 -15.49
C TYR A 294 -16.90 -24.91 -15.91
N ASN A 295 -17.13 -26.08 -15.30
CA ASN A 295 -16.44 -27.31 -15.72
C ASN A 295 -16.72 -27.63 -17.20
N GLN A 296 -17.97 -27.57 -17.65
CA GLN A 296 -18.34 -27.78 -19.06
C GLN A 296 -17.80 -26.73 -20.03
N GLN A 297 -17.36 -25.56 -19.55
CA GLN A 297 -16.68 -24.55 -20.34
C GLN A 297 -15.16 -24.80 -20.38
N LEU A 298 -14.57 -25.14 -19.23
CA LEU A 298 -13.16 -25.55 -19.11
C LEU A 298 -12.87 -26.84 -19.89
N ASP A 299 -13.80 -27.79 -19.95
CA ASP A 299 -13.72 -29.00 -20.78
C ASP A 299 -13.75 -28.71 -22.30
N LYS A 300 -14.24 -27.52 -22.70
CA LYS A 300 -14.36 -27.10 -24.12
C LYS A 300 -13.26 -26.15 -24.56
N ASP A 301 -12.79 -25.29 -23.65
CA ASP A 301 -11.70 -24.35 -23.86
C ASP A 301 -10.77 -24.37 -22.63
N PRO A 302 -9.94 -25.42 -22.46
CA PRO A 302 -8.97 -25.51 -21.36
C PRO A 302 -7.90 -24.42 -21.44
N THR A 303 -7.71 -23.85 -22.63
CA THR A 303 -6.71 -22.87 -23.06
C THR A 303 -7.04 -21.42 -22.69
N ASN A 304 -7.98 -21.20 -21.76
CA ASN A 304 -8.54 -19.88 -21.48
C ASN A 304 -8.26 -19.41 -20.02
N PRO A 305 -7.20 -18.60 -19.80
CA PRO A 305 -6.82 -18.15 -18.46
C PRO A 305 -7.94 -17.42 -17.71
N SER A 306 -8.67 -16.55 -18.42
CA SER A 306 -9.79 -15.78 -17.88
C SER A 306 -10.91 -16.66 -17.33
N LEU A 307 -11.15 -17.83 -17.95
CA LEU A 307 -12.20 -18.76 -17.54
C LEU A 307 -11.80 -19.56 -16.29
N TRP A 308 -10.53 -19.98 -16.19
CA TRP A 308 -9.96 -20.53 -14.95
C TRP A 308 -10.00 -19.52 -13.80
N LEU A 309 -9.58 -18.26 -14.04
CA LEU A 309 -9.64 -17.19 -13.04
C LEU A 309 -11.08 -16.87 -12.61
N ALA A 310 -12.05 -16.87 -13.54
CA ALA A 310 -13.46 -16.70 -13.22
C ALA A 310 -14.00 -17.84 -12.35
N PHE A 311 -13.66 -19.10 -12.66
CA PHE A 311 -14.05 -20.26 -11.83
C PHE A 311 -13.46 -20.20 -10.42
N ILE A 312 -12.21 -19.75 -10.28
CA ILE A 312 -11.55 -19.58 -8.97
C ILE A 312 -12.18 -18.43 -8.16
N ARG A 313 -12.53 -17.30 -8.80
CA ARG A 313 -13.29 -16.21 -8.17
C ARG A 313 -14.70 -16.66 -7.74
N PHE A 314 -15.34 -17.53 -8.52
CA PHE A 314 -16.62 -18.12 -8.16
C PHE A 314 -16.56 -19.02 -6.92
N GLN A 315 -15.41 -19.66 -6.62
CA GLN A 315 -15.24 -20.39 -5.35
C GLN A 315 -15.29 -19.45 -4.12
N ASP A 316 -14.84 -18.19 -4.24
CA ASP A 316 -15.00 -17.18 -3.17
C ASP A 316 -16.47 -16.71 -3.05
N GLU A 317 -17.18 -16.54 -4.18
CA GLU A 317 -18.61 -16.20 -4.17
C GLU A 317 -19.44 -17.30 -3.49
N ALA A 318 -19.23 -18.56 -3.89
CA ALA A 318 -19.89 -19.73 -3.32
C ALA A 318 -19.61 -19.86 -1.81
N ALA A 319 -18.35 -19.71 -1.39
CA ALA A 319 -17.96 -19.76 0.02
C ALA A 319 -18.60 -18.65 0.87
N ARG A 320 -18.74 -17.43 0.33
CA ARG A 320 -19.38 -16.29 1.02
C ARG A 320 -20.89 -16.45 1.14
N GLY A 321 -21.55 -17.01 0.13
CA GLY A 321 -23.01 -17.20 0.13
C GLY A 321 -23.48 -18.32 1.05
N LEU A 322 -22.68 -19.37 1.22
CA LEU A 322 -23.01 -20.53 2.06
C LEU A 322 -23.08 -20.21 3.57
N ASP A 323 -22.21 -19.33 4.07
CA ASP A 323 -22.16 -18.98 5.49
C ASP A 323 -21.67 -17.53 5.72
N PRO A 324 -22.54 -16.59 6.12
CA PRO A 324 -22.15 -15.24 6.49
C PRO A 324 -21.19 -15.15 7.69
N ALA A 325 -20.99 -16.24 8.45
CA ALA A 325 -20.01 -16.35 9.53
C ALA A 325 -18.67 -17.01 9.09
N ALA A 326 -18.44 -17.23 7.79
CA ALA A 326 -17.28 -17.94 7.24
C ALA A 326 -15.88 -17.32 7.50
N GLY A 327 -15.76 -16.28 8.32
CA GLY A 327 -14.48 -15.71 8.79
C GLY A 327 -13.63 -16.65 9.66
N SER A 328 -14.03 -17.90 9.87
CA SER A 328 -13.24 -18.92 10.57
C SER A 328 -12.01 -19.32 9.75
N GLN A 329 -10.82 -19.07 10.32
CA GLN A 329 -9.50 -19.29 9.69
C GLN A 329 -9.32 -20.71 9.09
N LYS A 330 -9.94 -21.72 9.68
CA LYS A 330 -9.91 -23.11 9.16
C LYS A 330 -10.63 -23.27 7.82
N ASN A 331 -11.75 -22.57 7.62
CA ASN A 331 -12.48 -22.63 6.36
C ASN A 331 -11.66 -21.99 5.24
N ARG A 332 -10.94 -20.88 5.52
CA ARG A 332 -10.04 -20.23 4.55
C ARG A 332 -8.94 -21.18 4.06
N SER A 333 -8.25 -21.89 4.96
CA SER A 333 -7.22 -22.88 4.58
C SER A 333 -7.78 -23.93 3.62
N SER A 334 -8.91 -24.55 3.98
CA SER A 334 -9.54 -25.58 3.11
C SER A 334 -9.99 -25.04 1.75
N LEU A 335 -10.27 -23.75 1.63
CA LEU A 335 -10.64 -23.11 0.36
C LEU A 335 -9.41 -22.75 -0.46
N THR A 336 -8.33 -22.25 0.15
CA THR A 336 -7.08 -21.96 -0.56
C THR A 336 -6.38 -23.23 -1.02
N GLU A 337 -6.43 -24.32 -0.26
CA GLU A 337 -5.98 -25.66 -0.69
C GLU A 337 -6.74 -26.14 -1.96
N ILE A 338 -8.07 -25.96 -2.01
CA ILE A 338 -8.88 -26.27 -3.20
C ILE A 338 -8.47 -25.35 -4.38
N LYS A 339 -8.32 -24.04 -4.16
CA LYS A 339 -7.87 -23.11 -5.22
C LYS A 339 -6.51 -23.50 -5.80
N LEU A 340 -5.54 -23.85 -4.95
CA LEU A 340 -4.22 -24.31 -5.40
C LEU A 340 -4.34 -25.52 -6.32
N SER A 341 -5.15 -26.53 -5.97
CA SER A 341 -5.39 -27.69 -6.85
C SER A 341 -6.11 -27.37 -8.17
N ILE A 342 -6.82 -26.24 -8.25
CA ILE A 342 -7.44 -25.74 -9.48
C ILE A 342 -6.40 -24.94 -10.30
N PHE A 343 -5.55 -24.15 -9.66
CA PHE A 343 -4.41 -23.48 -10.31
C PHE A 343 -3.40 -24.48 -10.89
N GLU A 344 -3.03 -25.53 -10.14
CA GLU A 344 -2.16 -26.61 -10.62
C GLU A 344 -2.72 -27.22 -11.93
N LYS A 345 -4.03 -27.50 -11.98
CA LYS A 345 -4.71 -27.96 -13.21
C LYS A 345 -4.66 -26.89 -14.32
N ALA A 346 -4.98 -25.64 -14.01
CA ALA A 346 -4.99 -24.54 -14.98
C ALA A 346 -3.62 -24.35 -15.64
N LEU A 347 -2.53 -24.44 -14.86
CA LEU A 347 -1.15 -24.31 -15.31
C LEU A 347 -0.68 -25.52 -16.15
N THR A 348 -1.18 -26.74 -15.91
CA THR A 348 -0.91 -27.88 -16.82
C THR A 348 -1.51 -27.71 -18.22
N HIS A 349 -2.48 -26.80 -18.40
CA HIS A 349 -3.04 -26.44 -19.70
C HIS A 349 -2.52 -25.08 -20.24
N ASN A 350 -2.07 -24.18 -19.37
CA ASN A 350 -1.67 -22.81 -19.69
C ASN A 350 -0.36 -22.42 -18.95
N PRO A 351 0.79 -23.06 -19.26
CA PRO A 351 2.04 -22.79 -18.56
C PRO A 351 2.49 -21.34 -18.72
N ASP A 352 2.43 -20.79 -19.94
CA ASP A 352 2.94 -19.44 -20.27
C ASP A 352 2.03 -18.28 -19.80
N SER A 353 1.00 -18.56 -18.99
CA SER A 353 0.02 -17.55 -18.57
C SER A 353 0.44 -16.83 -17.29
N GLU A 354 1.11 -15.68 -17.45
CA GLU A 354 1.55 -14.80 -16.36
C GLU A 354 0.47 -14.57 -15.29
N GLU A 355 -0.78 -14.32 -15.71
CA GLU A 355 -1.89 -14.00 -14.80
C GLU A 355 -2.34 -15.20 -13.95
N LEU A 356 -2.25 -16.43 -14.49
CA LEU A 356 -2.48 -17.65 -13.71
C LEU A 356 -1.32 -17.96 -12.77
N VAL A 357 -0.08 -17.77 -13.23
CA VAL A 357 1.14 -17.97 -12.42
C VAL A 357 1.17 -17.01 -11.23
N LEU A 358 0.90 -15.72 -11.46
CA LEU A 358 0.79 -14.71 -10.40
C LEU A 358 -0.33 -15.03 -9.41
N ALA A 359 -1.50 -15.44 -9.89
CA ALA A 359 -2.64 -15.78 -9.03
C ALA A 359 -2.39 -17.06 -8.20
N TYR A 360 -1.70 -18.06 -8.77
CA TYR A 360 -1.22 -19.27 -8.08
C TYR A 360 -0.24 -18.91 -6.95
N LEU A 361 0.81 -18.15 -7.25
CA LEU A 361 1.83 -17.74 -6.27
C LEU A 361 1.24 -16.84 -5.17
N THR A 362 0.31 -15.95 -5.52
CA THR A 362 -0.46 -15.14 -4.57
C THR A 362 -1.30 -16.02 -3.63
N CYS A 363 -2.02 -17.01 -4.16
CA CYS A 363 -2.78 -17.97 -3.33
C CYS A 363 -1.85 -18.84 -2.47
N GLY A 364 -0.67 -19.18 -2.99
CA GLY A 364 0.37 -19.90 -2.26
C GLY A 364 0.91 -19.10 -1.07
N SER A 365 1.11 -17.80 -1.23
CA SER A 365 1.57 -16.89 -0.16
C SER A 365 0.67 -16.87 1.09
N GLU A 366 -0.62 -17.22 0.97
CA GLU A 366 -1.53 -17.31 2.12
C GLU A 366 -1.35 -18.57 2.97
N THR A 367 -0.65 -19.58 2.45
CA THR A 367 -0.65 -20.95 3.02
C THR A 367 0.72 -21.60 3.16
N TRP A 368 1.70 -21.23 2.33
CA TRP A 368 3.02 -21.84 2.31
C TRP A 368 3.98 -21.16 3.29
N GLU A 369 4.90 -21.94 3.87
CA GLU A 369 6.05 -21.38 4.59
C GLU A 369 6.94 -20.58 3.61
N THR A 370 7.54 -19.46 4.07
CA THR A 370 8.35 -18.56 3.23
C THR A 370 9.42 -19.29 2.43
N LEU A 371 10.10 -20.28 3.02
CA LEU A 371 11.14 -21.07 2.34
C LEU A 371 10.59 -22.02 1.26
N ARG A 372 9.29 -22.31 1.22
CA ARG A 372 8.64 -22.96 0.06
C ARG A 372 8.28 -21.90 -0.97
N LEU A 373 7.59 -20.84 -0.55
CA LEU A 373 7.15 -19.75 -1.44
C LEU A 373 8.30 -19.23 -2.32
N LEU A 374 9.46 -18.92 -1.72
CA LEU A 374 10.64 -18.45 -2.46
C LEU A 374 11.13 -19.48 -3.49
N ARG A 375 11.15 -20.79 -3.17
CA ARG A 375 11.56 -21.82 -4.14
C ARG A 375 10.62 -21.97 -5.33
N GLU A 376 9.32 -21.74 -5.13
CA GLU A 376 8.32 -21.78 -6.22
C GLU A 376 8.50 -20.55 -7.13
N TRP A 377 8.73 -19.36 -6.56
CA TRP A 377 9.13 -18.15 -7.32
C TRP A 377 10.44 -18.32 -8.06
N ASP A 378 11.49 -18.83 -7.39
CA ASP A 378 12.81 -19.06 -7.98
C ASP A 378 12.76 -20.10 -9.11
N GLN A 379 11.75 -20.98 -9.15
CA GLN A 379 11.52 -21.89 -10.27
C GLN A 379 10.79 -21.16 -11.40
N VAL A 380 9.69 -20.48 -11.09
CA VAL A 380 8.91 -19.69 -12.05
C VAL A 380 9.76 -18.65 -12.80
N LEU A 381 10.69 -17.97 -12.13
CA LEU A 381 11.59 -16.99 -12.77
C LEU A 381 12.69 -17.63 -13.64
N LYS A 382 12.97 -18.93 -13.50
CA LYS A 382 13.85 -19.69 -14.42
C LYS A 382 13.08 -20.17 -15.65
N ASP A 383 11.81 -20.51 -15.48
CA ASP A 383 10.94 -20.97 -16.56
C ASP A 383 10.41 -19.79 -17.40
N HIS A 384 10.21 -18.62 -16.78
CA HIS A 384 9.70 -17.39 -17.42
C HIS A 384 10.57 -16.13 -17.11
N PRO A 385 11.88 -16.13 -17.45
CA PRO A 385 12.78 -15.00 -17.17
C PRO A 385 12.39 -13.70 -17.90
N ASP A 386 11.61 -13.81 -18.98
CA ASP A 386 11.15 -12.71 -19.84
C ASP A 386 9.93 -11.95 -19.29
N SER A 387 9.33 -12.40 -18.18
CA SER A 387 8.17 -11.74 -17.60
C SER A 387 8.54 -10.63 -16.63
N ILE A 388 8.46 -9.39 -17.11
CA ILE A 388 8.56 -8.17 -16.29
C ILE A 388 7.60 -8.21 -15.09
N ARG A 389 6.37 -8.71 -15.28
CA ARG A 389 5.35 -8.73 -14.24
C ARG A 389 5.68 -9.70 -13.10
N LEU A 390 6.27 -10.87 -13.43
CA LEU A 390 6.76 -11.81 -12.42
C LEU A 390 7.94 -11.20 -11.65
N TRP A 391 8.87 -10.51 -12.31
CA TRP A 391 9.96 -9.79 -11.63
C TRP A 391 9.45 -8.67 -10.71
N SER A 392 8.49 -7.86 -11.15
CA SER A 392 7.96 -6.76 -10.33
C SER A 392 7.28 -7.25 -9.06
N GLU A 393 6.51 -8.34 -9.13
CA GLU A 393 5.86 -8.93 -7.94
C GLU A 393 6.82 -9.75 -7.07
N TYR A 394 7.83 -10.39 -7.64
CA TYR A 394 8.89 -11.03 -6.84
C TYR A 394 9.65 -9.99 -6.00
N ILE A 395 10.01 -8.84 -6.59
CA ILE A 395 10.60 -7.70 -5.85
C ILE A 395 9.67 -7.27 -4.71
N ASN A 396 8.37 -7.08 -4.98
CA ASN A 396 7.39 -6.70 -3.96
C ASN A 396 7.33 -7.72 -2.80
N VAL A 397 7.30 -9.03 -3.12
CA VAL A 397 7.29 -10.12 -2.13
C VAL A 397 8.58 -10.18 -1.32
N ARG A 398 9.75 -10.01 -1.95
CA ARG A 398 11.05 -10.01 -1.28
C ARG A 398 11.19 -8.84 -0.29
N GLN A 399 10.75 -7.63 -0.67
CA GLN A 399 10.77 -6.46 0.21
C GLN A 399 9.78 -6.55 1.37
N THR A 400 8.57 -7.06 1.16
CA THR A 400 7.50 -7.05 2.19
C THR A 400 7.49 -8.27 3.11
N ASN A 401 8.19 -9.37 2.80
CA ASN A 401 8.19 -10.57 3.64
C ASN A 401 9.24 -10.50 4.76
N PHE A 402 8.84 -9.92 5.90
CA PHE A 402 9.63 -9.81 7.15
C PHE A 402 10.47 -11.05 7.53
N SER A 403 9.95 -12.26 7.30
CA SER A 403 10.60 -13.52 7.70
C SER A 403 11.79 -13.91 6.82
N SER A 404 11.88 -13.37 5.59
CA SER A 404 13.01 -13.54 4.67
C SER A 404 13.72 -12.23 4.33
N PHE A 405 13.26 -11.10 4.89
CA PHE A 405 13.86 -9.80 4.61
C PHE A 405 15.26 -9.71 5.22
N SER A 406 16.20 -9.30 4.37
CA SER A 406 17.50 -8.71 4.69
C SER A 406 17.82 -7.70 3.57
N PHE A 407 18.53 -6.61 3.88
CA PHE A 407 18.93 -5.61 2.92
C PHE A 407 19.75 -6.20 1.77
N THR A 408 20.82 -6.95 2.10
CA THR A 408 21.76 -7.52 1.11
C THR A 408 21.05 -8.48 0.15
N GLN A 409 20.18 -9.33 0.67
CA GLN A 409 19.38 -10.27 -0.13
C GLN A 409 18.33 -9.58 -0.99
N CYS A 410 17.81 -8.41 -0.59
CA CYS A 410 16.89 -7.63 -1.42
C CYS A 410 17.63 -6.84 -2.51
N VAL A 411 18.79 -6.26 -2.20
CA VAL A 411 19.68 -5.62 -3.19
C VAL A 411 20.04 -6.61 -4.31
N GLN A 412 20.45 -7.84 -3.97
CA GLN A 412 20.78 -8.86 -4.97
C GLN A 412 19.63 -9.13 -5.97
N VAL A 413 18.37 -9.11 -5.52
CA VAL A 413 17.22 -9.33 -6.41
C VAL A 413 17.00 -8.18 -7.40
N PHE A 414 17.35 -6.94 -7.03
CA PHE A 414 17.37 -5.83 -7.98
C PHE A 414 18.49 -5.99 -9.01
N GLU A 415 19.67 -6.45 -8.58
CA GLU A 415 20.82 -6.71 -9.45
C GLU A 415 20.53 -7.86 -10.45
N ASP A 416 20.02 -9.00 -9.97
CA ASP A 416 19.60 -10.15 -10.80
C ASP A 416 18.54 -9.75 -11.85
N ALA A 417 17.55 -8.95 -11.45
CA ALA A 417 16.48 -8.48 -12.35
C ALA A 417 17.01 -7.55 -13.46
N LEU A 418 17.93 -6.63 -13.12
CA LEU A 418 18.52 -5.71 -14.09
C LEU A 418 19.43 -6.43 -15.10
N ASP A 419 20.20 -7.44 -14.70
CA ASP A 419 20.99 -8.25 -15.62
C ASP A 419 20.09 -9.02 -16.61
N VAL A 420 19.04 -9.69 -16.12
CA VAL A 420 18.08 -10.42 -16.96
C VAL A 420 17.39 -9.50 -17.97
N LEU A 421 16.86 -8.34 -17.53
CA LEU A 421 16.24 -7.36 -18.42
C LEU A 421 17.25 -6.74 -19.40
N GLY A 422 18.50 -6.51 -18.98
CA GLY A 422 19.57 -5.98 -19.83
C GLY A 422 19.88 -6.91 -21.02
N ARG A 423 19.95 -8.22 -20.78
CA ARG A 423 20.10 -9.24 -21.85
C ARG A 423 18.93 -9.22 -22.83
N GLN A 424 17.71 -8.96 -22.36
CA GLN A 424 16.51 -8.86 -23.20
C GLN A 424 16.46 -7.53 -23.99
N ALA A 425 16.94 -6.42 -23.43
CA ALA A 425 17.09 -5.12 -24.11
C ALA A 425 18.15 -5.13 -25.22
N GLN A 426 19.19 -5.97 -25.09
CA GLN A 426 20.15 -6.23 -26.17
C GLN A 426 19.53 -7.01 -27.34
N GLN A 427 18.64 -7.97 -27.06
CA GLN A 427 17.98 -8.80 -28.08
C GLN A 427 16.78 -8.09 -28.76
N SER A 428 16.07 -7.26 -28.00
CA SER A 428 14.87 -6.53 -28.45
C SER A 428 15.19 -5.35 -29.38
N ARG A 429 14.20 -4.92 -30.17
CA ARG A 429 14.26 -3.78 -31.10
C ARG A 429 12.91 -3.07 -31.16
N GLY A 430 12.90 -1.80 -31.57
CA GLY A 430 11.69 -0.97 -31.65
C GLY A 430 11.08 -0.68 -30.28
N GLU A 431 9.78 -0.42 -30.24
CA GLU A 431 8.99 -0.05 -29.05
C GLU A 431 9.24 -0.99 -27.85
N ARG A 432 9.21 -2.32 -28.06
CA ARG A 432 9.49 -3.32 -27.01
C ARG A 432 10.84 -3.10 -26.30
N LYS A 433 11.83 -2.50 -26.96
CA LYS A 433 13.11 -2.15 -26.34
C LYS A 433 13.01 -0.90 -25.48
N GLU A 434 12.25 0.10 -25.92
CA GLU A 434 11.98 1.32 -25.16
C GLU A 434 11.18 1.00 -23.89
N ASP A 435 10.22 0.07 -23.97
CA ASP A 435 9.51 -0.48 -22.80
C ASP A 435 10.50 -1.07 -21.80
N ILE A 436 11.34 -2.04 -22.23
CA ILE A 436 12.30 -2.71 -21.34
C ILE A 436 13.32 -1.71 -20.77
N GLU A 437 13.92 -0.85 -21.59
CA GLU A 437 14.90 0.15 -21.12
C GLU A 437 14.26 1.15 -20.12
N SER A 438 12.97 1.50 -20.28
CA SER A 438 12.23 2.33 -19.31
C SER A 438 11.89 1.57 -18.01
N ILE A 439 11.57 0.28 -18.11
CA ILE A 439 11.31 -0.60 -16.95
C ILE A 439 12.59 -0.82 -16.13
N MET A 440 13.75 -0.92 -16.78
CA MET A 440 15.05 -0.97 -16.10
C MET A 440 15.34 0.32 -15.33
N VAL A 441 15.00 1.50 -15.90
CA VAL A 441 15.08 2.78 -15.19
C VAL A 441 14.15 2.82 -13.97
N TYR A 442 12.92 2.32 -14.09
CA TYR A 442 11.99 2.21 -12.97
C TYR A 442 12.49 1.27 -11.85
N ILE A 443 13.09 0.13 -12.21
CA ILE A 443 13.68 -0.81 -11.25
C ILE A 443 14.92 -0.20 -10.57
N LEU A 444 15.76 0.52 -11.31
CA LEU A 444 16.86 1.30 -10.77
C LEU A 444 16.37 2.36 -9.76
N LEU A 445 15.33 3.13 -10.10
CA LEU A 445 14.71 4.10 -9.20
C LEU A 445 14.22 3.44 -7.90
N ARG A 446 13.50 2.30 -8.00
CA ARG A 446 13.02 1.56 -6.82
C ARG A 446 14.17 1.01 -5.98
N ALA A 447 15.26 0.54 -6.60
CA ALA A 447 16.46 0.11 -5.88
C ALA A 447 17.12 1.27 -5.11
N CYS A 448 17.27 2.44 -5.73
CA CYS A 448 17.88 3.61 -5.10
C CYS A 448 17.00 4.19 -3.98
N LEU A 449 15.68 4.26 -4.17
CA LEU A 449 14.74 4.61 -3.11
C LEU A 449 14.77 3.59 -1.96
N PHE A 450 14.86 2.30 -2.24
CA PHE A 450 15.00 1.25 -1.23
C PHE A 450 16.29 1.39 -0.41
N MET A 451 17.44 1.62 -1.07
CA MET A 451 18.72 1.86 -0.39
C MET A 451 18.67 3.12 0.48
N LYS A 452 18.11 4.22 -0.05
CA LYS A 452 17.91 5.48 0.69
C LYS A 452 17.00 5.31 1.92
N GLN A 453 15.89 4.58 1.78
CA GLN A 453 14.93 4.28 2.86
C GLN A 453 15.50 3.30 3.92
N SER A 454 16.44 2.43 3.54
CA SER A 454 17.19 1.55 4.44
C SER A 454 18.36 2.26 5.15
N GLY A 455 18.59 3.54 4.83
CA GLY A 455 19.63 4.38 5.39
C GLY A 455 20.96 4.38 4.63
N TYR A 456 21.16 3.53 3.62
CA TYR A 456 22.35 3.49 2.76
C TYR A 456 22.27 4.56 1.66
N GLN A 457 22.28 5.83 2.08
CA GLN A 457 22.07 6.98 1.20
C GLN A 457 23.31 7.23 0.34
N GLU A 458 24.49 7.00 0.89
CA GLU A 458 25.80 7.08 0.27
C GLU A 458 25.87 6.16 -0.97
N ARG A 459 25.48 4.88 -0.82
CA ARG A 459 25.38 3.92 -1.94
C ARG A 459 24.26 4.30 -2.93
N ALA A 460 23.12 4.79 -2.46
CA ALA A 460 22.02 5.20 -3.33
C ALA A 460 22.37 6.40 -4.23
N PHE A 461 23.03 7.42 -3.67
CA PHE A 461 23.59 8.54 -4.41
C PHE A 461 24.68 8.07 -5.38
N ALA A 462 25.63 7.24 -4.94
CA ALA A 462 26.68 6.69 -5.80
C ALA A 462 26.12 5.93 -7.02
N VAL A 463 25.11 5.09 -6.82
CA VAL A 463 24.45 4.35 -7.92
C VAL A 463 23.79 5.29 -8.92
N ILE A 464 23.09 6.33 -8.47
CA ILE A 464 22.49 7.32 -9.37
C ILE A 464 23.54 8.17 -10.08
N GLN A 465 24.60 8.59 -9.39
CA GLN A 465 25.71 9.30 -10.03
C GLN A 465 26.32 8.47 -11.16
N ALA A 466 26.62 7.20 -10.88
CA ALA A 466 27.24 6.31 -11.85
C ALA A 466 26.32 5.99 -13.03
N ALA A 467 25.06 5.62 -12.78
CA ALA A 467 24.10 5.32 -13.84
C ALA A 467 23.83 6.55 -14.73
N THR A 468 23.92 7.76 -14.17
CA THR A 468 23.77 9.02 -14.91
C THR A 468 25.02 9.34 -15.74
N GLU A 469 26.22 9.29 -15.17
CA GLU A 469 27.47 9.49 -15.92
C GLU A 469 27.62 8.44 -17.05
N PHE A 470 27.32 7.17 -16.77
CA PHE A 470 27.41 6.05 -17.73
C PHE A 470 26.43 6.14 -18.90
N ASN A 471 25.30 6.85 -18.76
CA ASN A 471 24.27 6.95 -19.79
C ASN A 471 24.17 8.33 -20.44
N LEU A 472 24.18 9.42 -19.66
CA LEU A 472 24.00 10.77 -20.18
C LEU A 472 25.33 11.43 -20.56
N PHE A 473 26.43 11.13 -19.86
CA PHE A 473 27.76 11.74 -20.04
C PHE A 473 28.79 10.76 -20.65
N ALA A 474 28.34 9.72 -21.35
CA ALA A 474 29.24 8.75 -21.99
C ALA A 474 30.04 9.39 -23.16
N PRO A 475 31.37 9.15 -23.26
CA PRO A 475 32.19 9.66 -24.37
C PRO A 475 31.64 9.25 -25.74
N ASP A 476 31.73 10.16 -26.72
CA ASP A 476 31.13 10.02 -28.07
C ASP A 476 31.38 8.66 -28.77
N PRO A 477 32.59 8.04 -28.71
CA PRO A 477 32.79 6.71 -29.28
C PRO A 477 31.78 5.67 -28.78
N PHE A 478 31.46 5.68 -27.48
CA PHE A 478 30.56 4.70 -26.86
C PHE A 478 29.07 4.96 -27.13
N GLN A 479 28.72 6.13 -27.68
CA GLN A 479 27.35 6.43 -28.10
C GLN A 479 26.98 5.68 -29.40
N MET A 480 27.96 5.46 -30.31
CA MET A 480 27.72 4.89 -31.64
C MET A 480 28.05 3.39 -31.75
N ALA A 481 27.51 2.59 -30.81
CA ALA A 481 27.58 1.13 -30.76
C ALA A 481 29.00 0.50 -30.70
N HIS A 482 29.53 0.40 -29.48
CA HIS A 482 30.76 -0.34 -29.15
C HIS A 482 30.49 -1.50 -28.18
N SER A 483 31.49 -2.33 -27.89
CA SER A 483 31.38 -3.43 -26.92
C SER A 483 31.06 -2.91 -25.51
N GLU A 484 29.96 -3.34 -24.91
CA GLU A 484 29.56 -2.92 -23.56
C GLU A 484 30.62 -3.26 -22.51
N ALA A 485 31.41 -4.32 -22.71
CA ALA A 485 32.54 -4.67 -21.85
C ALA A 485 33.70 -3.65 -21.91
N GLN A 486 33.94 -3.03 -23.08
CA GLN A 486 34.94 -1.96 -23.21
C GLN A 486 34.45 -0.64 -22.59
N LYS A 487 33.17 -0.32 -22.80
CA LYS A 487 32.50 0.83 -22.14
C LYS A 487 32.57 0.69 -20.61
N MET A 488 32.22 -0.51 -20.09
CA MET A 488 32.32 -0.84 -18.67
C MET A 488 33.74 -0.67 -18.15
N LYS A 489 34.77 -1.22 -18.83
CA LYS A 489 36.15 -1.09 -18.35
C LYS A 489 36.57 0.39 -18.21
N ARG A 490 36.38 1.22 -19.24
CA ARG A 490 36.72 2.64 -19.15
C ARG A 490 35.91 3.41 -18.11
N PHE A 491 34.72 2.92 -17.77
CA PHE A 491 33.94 3.49 -16.68
C PHE A 491 34.52 3.14 -15.30
N VAL A 492 35.05 1.93 -15.11
CA VAL A 492 35.85 1.57 -13.91
C VAL A 492 37.08 2.46 -13.82
N ASP A 493 37.85 2.60 -14.92
CA ASP A 493 39.04 3.44 -14.99
C ASP A 493 38.74 4.95 -14.68
N PHE A 494 37.49 5.40 -14.86
CA PHE A 494 37.00 6.73 -14.47
C PHE A 494 36.52 6.78 -13.02
N TRP A 495 35.75 5.79 -12.56
CA TRP A 495 35.22 5.75 -11.20
C TRP A 495 36.35 5.70 -10.16
N ASP A 496 37.34 4.85 -10.41
CA ASP A 496 38.49 4.61 -9.53
C ASP A 496 39.52 5.75 -9.58
N SER A 497 39.37 6.72 -10.49
CA SER A 497 40.19 7.95 -10.54
C SER A 497 39.78 9.00 -9.50
N GLU A 498 38.69 8.75 -8.77
CA GLU A 498 38.14 9.61 -7.71
C GLU A 498 37.85 11.08 -8.09
N VAL A 499 37.69 11.38 -9.39
CA VAL A 499 37.32 12.74 -9.85
C VAL A 499 35.89 13.15 -9.46
N PRO A 500 35.58 14.46 -9.39
CA PRO A 500 34.24 14.93 -9.03
C PRO A 500 33.14 14.44 -9.99
N ARG A 501 32.04 13.93 -9.44
CA ARG A 501 31.01 13.13 -10.14
C ARG A 501 29.70 13.91 -10.40
N PHE A 502 28.63 13.24 -10.83
CA PHE A 502 27.33 13.90 -11.09
C PHE A 502 26.76 14.58 -9.82
N GLY A 503 26.22 15.80 -9.95
CA GLY A 503 25.71 16.60 -8.83
C GLY A 503 26.76 17.19 -7.87
N GLU A 504 28.03 16.80 -7.99
CA GLU A 504 29.13 17.39 -7.20
C GLU A 504 29.62 18.72 -7.79
N LYS A 505 30.27 19.53 -6.96
CA LYS A 505 30.83 20.83 -7.33
C LYS A 505 32.02 20.66 -8.29
N ASP A 506 32.18 21.60 -9.22
CA ASP A 506 33.26 21.67 -10.24
C ASP A 506 33.39 20.43 -11.17
N ALA A 507 32.46 19.48 -11.06
CA ALA A 507 32.49 18.23 -11.78
C ALA A 507 32.14 18.36 -13.27
N LEU A 508 33.02 17.86 -14.13
CA LEU A 508 32.90 17.99 -15.59
C LEU A 508 32.12 16.85 -16.26
N GLY A 509 32.17 15.65 -15.68
CA GLY A 509 31.51 14.44 -16.20
C GLY A 509 32.42 13.56 -17.07
N TRP A 510 32.01 12.31 -17.29
CA TRP A 510 32.87 11.25 -17.84
C TRP A 510 33.39 11.52 -19.26
N SER A 511 32.59 12.12 -20.13
CA SER A 511 32.98 12.48 -21.50
C SER A 511 34.11 13.50 -21.56
N GLU A 512 34.15 14.45 -20.63
CA GLU A 512 35.21 15.45 -20.52
C GLU A 512 36.48 14.82 -19.91
N TYR A 513 36.33 13.93 -18.93
CA TYR A 513 37.46 13.17 -18.36
C TYR A 513 38.18 12.31 -19.41
N ASP A 514 37.44 11.52 -20.21
CA ASP A 514 38.02 10.67 -21.26
C ASP A 514 38.77 11.51 -22.31
N ARG A 515 38.29 12.74 -22.59
CA ARG A 515 38.96 13.72 -23.44
C ARG A 515 40.24 14.27 -22.81
N MET A 516 40.19 14.71 -21.55
CA MET A 516 41.37 15.22 -20.83
C MET A 516 42.47 14.16 -20.74
N VAL A 517 42.12 12.92 -20.40
CA VAL A 517 43.04 11.77 -20.34
C VAL A 517 43.62 11.46 -21.73
N ALA A 518 42.83 11.54 -22.80
CA ALA A 518 43.31 11.33 -24.17
C ALA A 518 44.26 12.44 -24.67
N ASN A 519 44.06 13.68 -24.21
CA ASN A 519 44.92 14.83 -24.52
C ASN A 519 46.20 14.88 -23.66
N GLY A 520 46.16 14.34 -22.44
CA GLY A 520 47.18 14.57 -21.40
C GLY A 520 46.99 15.89 -20.63
N ASP A 521 45.76 16.42 -20.59
CA ASP A 521 45.41 17.63 -19.85
C ASP A 521 45.40 17.38 -18.33
N THR A 522 45.60 18.43 -17.53
CA THR A 522 45.50 18.34 -16.06
C THR A 522 44.05 18.12 -15.62
N ILE A 523 43.77 16.93 -15.11
CA ILE A 523 42.50 16.56 -14.48
C ILE A 523 42.27 17.44 -13.24
N PRO A 524 41.05 17.96 -12.98
CA PRO A 524 40.76 18.68 -11.74
C PRO A 524 40.85 17.77 -10.52
N ASP A 525 41.77 18.07 -9.60
CA ASP A 525 41.85 17.43 -8.29
C ASP A 525 40.53 17.61 -7.52
N LEU A 526 40.07 16.56 -6.84
CA LEU A 526 38.85 16.62 -6.06
C LEU A 526 39.07 17.50 -4.80
N PRO A 527 38.21 18.49 -4.50
CA PRO A 527 38.46 19.40 -3.38
C PRO A 527 38.56 18.67 -2.04
N ALA A 528 39.61 18.96 -1.27
CA ALA A 528 39.68 18.59 0.13
C ALA A 528 38.41 19.06 0.85
N LEU A 529 37.83 18.20 1.70
CA LEU A 529 36.69 18.60 2.51
C LEU A 529 37.12 19.78 3.38
N GLN A 530 36.29 20.82 3.41
CA GLN A 530 36.38 21.78 4.49
C GLN A 530 35.87 21.06 5.74
N SER A 531 36.76 20.83 6.71
CA SER A 531 36.35 20.38 8.03
C SER A 531 35.33 21.38 8.56
N ASP A 532 34.08 20.97 8.65
CA ASP A 532 33.03 21.82 9.20
C ASP A 532 33.28 21.87 10.70
N ASN A 533 33.95 22.92 11.16
CA ASN A 533 34.35 23.10 12.57
C ASN A 533 33.15 23.38 13.50
N GLY A 534 31.95 22.93 13.14
CA GLY A 534 30.95 22.60 14.15
C GLY A 534 31.49 21.44 14.95
N GLU A 535 31.56 21.61 16.25
CA GLU A 535 32.19 20.65 17.16
C GLU A 535 31.71 19.21 16.87
N ASP A 536 32.66 18.28 16.73
CA ASP A 536 32.37 16.87 16.96
C ASP A 536 32.12 16.76 18.46
N ASP A 537 30.87 17.07 18.83
CA ASP A 537 30.35 16.89 20.16
C ASP A 537 30.33 15.39 20.44
N ASP A 538 31.46 14.88 20.96
CA ASP A 538 31.50 13.81 21.96
C ASP A 538 30.78 14.29 23.25
N ASP A 539 29.55 14.80 23.09
CA ASP A 539 28.56 14.95 24.15
C ASP A 539 28.30 13.52 24.64
N ASP A 540 28.61 13.25 25.93
CA ASP A 540 28.31 11.97 26.56
C ASP A 540 26.86 11.59 26.23
N LEU A 541 26.64 10.52 25.45
CA LEU A 541 25.30 10.17 24.97
C LEU A 541 24.46 9.62 26.13
N MET A 542 23.81 10.51 26.88
CA MET A 542 23.10 10.18 28.11
C MET A 542 21.73 9.50 27.89
N SER A 543 21.19 9.50 26.66
CA SER A 543 19.89 8.89 26.37
C SER A 543 19.73 8.42 24.92
N LEU A 544 18.78 7.50 24.70
CA LEU A 544 18.40 7.06 23.36
C LEU A 544 17.74 8.19 22.54
N SER A 545 17.15 9.22 23.18
CA SER A 545 16.72 10.44 22.49
C SER A 545 17.89 11.29 21.98
N ASP A 546 19.01 11.34 22.70
CA ASP A 546 20.21 12.06 22.26
C ASP A 546 20.90 11.31 21.11
N TRP A 547 21.03 9.98 21.24
CA TRP A 547 21.46 9.11 20.14
C TRP A 547 20.58 9.28 18.89
N LEU A 548 19.25 9.34 19.05
CA LEU A 548 18.31 9.54 17.94
C LEU A 548 18.54 10.89 17.25
N GLN A 549 18.88 11.94 18.01
CA GLN A 549 19.22 13.24 17.45
C GLN A 549 20.57 13.20 16.72
N ALA A 550 21.60 12.58 17.31
CA ALA A 550 22.91 12.40 16.70
C ALA A 550 22.84 11.57 15.40
N GLU A 551 22.10 10.47 15.39
CA GLU A 551 21.88 9.60 14.21
C GLU A 551 21.20 10.36 13.06
N ARG A 552 20.24 11.24 13.38
CA ARG A 552 19.59 12.11 12.38
C ARG A 552 20.51 13.22 11.88
N LEU A 553 21.27 13.87 12.76
CA LEU A 553 22.24 14.89 12.39
C LEU A 553 23.37 14.31 11.51
N ARG A 554 23.87 13.12 11.83
CA ARG A 554 24.81 12.38 10.96
C ARG A 554 24.13 11.98 9.64
N GLU A 555 22.89 11.49 9.64
CA GLU A 555 22.16 11.19 8.41
C GLU A 555 21.92 12.42 7.51
N ASP A 556 21.70 13.61 8.06
CA ASP A 556 21.54 14.83 7.26
C ASP A 556 22.88 15.45 6.80
N ARG A 557 23.97 15.28 7.56
CA ARG A 557 25.33 15.74 7.19
C ARG A 557 26.02 14.79 6.19
N GLN A 558 25.97 13.47 6.41
CA GLN A 558 26.84 12.47 5.75
C GLN A 558 26.22 11.80 4.50
N ARG A 559 25.24 12.45 3.85
CA ARG A 559 24.38 11.89 2.79
C ARG A 559 25.10 11.46 1.52
N LEU A 560 26.16 12.18 1.15
CA LEU A 560 26.90 11.96 -0.09
C LEU A 560 28.09 10.99 0.11
N PRO A 561 28.40 10.17 -0.91
CA PRO A 561 29.51 9.23 -0.86
C PRO A 561 30.86 9.95 -0.80
N LEU A 562 31.71 9.52 0.13
CA LEU A 562 33.09 9.94 0.32
C LEU A 562 34.04 9.31 -0.73
N ARG A 563 35.32 9.64 -0.67
CA ARG A 563 36.42 9.10 -1.48
C ARG A 563 37.57 8.65 -0.58
N MET A 564 38.35 7.67 -1.02
CA MET A 564 39.56 7.21 -0.32
C MET A 564 40.60 8.34 -0.16
N SER A 565 40.63 9.28 -1.11
CA SER A 565 41.43 10.51 -1.06
C SER A 565 40.89 11.62 -0.14
N GLN A 566 39.68 11.46 0.41
CA GLN A 566 39.04 12.42 1.33
C GLN A 566 38.81 11.88 2.75
N SER A 567 39.02 10.59 3.00
CA SER A 567 38.95 10.02 4.36
C SER A 567 40.19 10.41 5.16
N ASP A 568 40.02 11.19 6.21
CA ASP A 568 41.01 11.33 7.27
C ASP A 568 41.25 9.98 7.98
N ASP A 569 42.40 9.83 8.65
CA ASP A 569 42.74 8.62 9.45
C ASP A 569 41.70 8.26 10.54
N ASN A 570 40.73 9.14 10.80
CA ASN A 570 39.65 9.00 11.78
C ASN A 570 38.30 8.52 11.19
N GLU A 571 38.08 8.51 9.87
CA GLU A 571 36.81 8.05 9.27
C GLU A 571 36.74 6.51 9.27
N THR A 572 36.07 5.95 10.28
CA THR A 572 36.03 4.50 10.53
C THR A 572 34.89 3.75 9.83
N ASP A 573 33.93 4.44 9.20
CA ASP A 573 32.75 3.82 8.58
C ASP A 573 32.99 3.42 7.10
N PRO A 574 33.12 2.11 6.79
CA PRO A 574 33.37 1.66 5.41
C PRO A 574 32.18 1.90 4.47
N PHE A 575 30.96 2.08 4.99
CA PHE A 575 29.78 2.35 4.14
C PHE A 575 29.76 3.77 3.55
N ARG A 576 30.64 4.65 4.03
CA ARG A 576 30.81 6.04 3.53
C ARG A 576 31.47 6.08 2.15
N ILE A 577 32.22 5.05 1.75
CA ILE A 577 33.02 5.02 0.51
C ILE A 577 32.53 3.86 -0.40
N PRO A 578 31.43 4.03 -1.17
CA PRO A 578 30.96 3.00 -2.10
C PRO A 578 31.98 2.71 -3.20
N LEU A 579 32.39 1.44 -3.30
CA LEU A 579 33.33 0.97 -4.30
C LEU A 579 32.63 0.74 -5.64
N ILE A 580 33.41 0.54 -6.71
CA ILE A 580 32.84 0.19 -8.02
C ILE A 580 32.03 -1.12 -7.96
N GLU A 581 32.38 -2.05 -7.07
CA GLU A 581 31.66 -3.32 -6.89
C GLU A 581 30.22 -3.12 -6.35
N ASP A 582 29.99 -2.13 -5.48
CA ASP A 582 28.66 -1.76 -4.96
C ASP A 582 27.70 -1.21 -6.03
N VAL A 583 28.25 -0.76 -7.17
CA VAL A 583 27.55 0.06 -8.15
C VAL A 583 27.44 -0.62 -9.52
N LYS A 584 28.45 -1.40 -9.89
CA LYS A 584 28.60 -2.02 -11.21
C LYS A 584 27.39 -2.84 -11.68
N SER A 585 26.73 -3.58 -10.79
CA SER A 585 25.54 -4.37 -11.11
C SER A 585 24.33 -3.53 -11.56
N PHE A 586 24.31 -2.24 -11.23
CA PHE A 586 23.25 -1.30 -11.61
C PHE A 586 23.51 -0.57 -12.94
N LEU A 587 24.64 -0.83 -13.61
CA LEU A 587 25.06 -0.09 -14.81
C LEU A 587 24.66 -0.81 -16.10
N PHE A 588 23.59 -0.33 -16.73
CA PHE A 588 23.12 -0.75 -18.05
C PHE A 588 23.13 0.40 -19.07
N SER A 589 23.17 0.07 -20.37
CA SER A 589 23.29 1.05 -21.46
C SER A 589 21.94 1.37 -22.12
N LEU A 590 21.42 2.56 -21.82
CA LEU A 590 20.27 3.17 -22.47
C LEU A 590 20.59 3.62 -23.90
N ARG A 591 19.68 3.36 -24.83
CA ARG A 591 19.79 3.66 -26.27
C ARG A 591 18.55 4.32 -26.85
N THR A 592 17.38 4.20 -26.23
CA THR A 592 16.17 4.92 -26.68
C THR A 592 16.04 6.29 -26.00
N PRO A 593 15.42 7.29 -26.67
CA PRO A 593 15.32 8.64 -26.12
C PRO A 593 14.35 8.75 -24.94
N GLY A 594 13.20 8.08 -24.98
CA GLY A 594 12.22 8.09 -23.90
C GLY A 594 12.74 7.45 -22.62
N ALA A 595 13.60 6.41 -22.72
CA ALA A 595 14.25 5.84 -21.55
C ALA A 595 15.30 6.79 -20.94
N ARG A 596 16.04 7.55 -21.76
CA ARG A 596 16.96 8.61 -21.30
C ARG A 596 16.22 9.74 -20.57
N SER A 597 15.13 10.25 -21.14
CA SER A 597 14.30 11.26 -20.46
C SER A 597 13.64 10.66 -19.20
N SER A 598 13.21 9.40 -19.22
CA SER A 598 12.68 8.71 -18.03
C SER A 598 13.71 8.61 -16.90
N LEU A 599 15.00 8.43 -17.22
CA LEU A 599 16.09 8.49 -16.22
C LEU A 599 16.22 9.90 -15.62
N ILE A 600 16.10 10.95 -16.43
CA ILE A 600 16.15 12.35 -15.98
C ILE A 600 15.03 12.64 -14.96
N TYR A 601 13.78 12.29 -15.25
CA TYR A 601 12.68 12.49 -14.28
C TYR A 601 12.78 11.56 -13.06
N SER A 602 13.35 10.36 -13.21
CA SER A 602 13.62 9.47 -12.08
C SER A 602 14.63 10.07 -11.09
N ILE A 603 15.65 10.78 -11.56
CA ILE A 603 16.59 11.52 -10.68
C ILE A 603 15.84 12.59 -9.88
N LEU A 604 14.89 13.31 -10.48
CA LEU A 604 14.09 14.33 -9.80
C LEU A 604 13.19 13.71 -8.71
N VAL A 605 12.55 12.57 -9.00
CA VAL A 605 11.76 11.80 -8.03
C VAL A 605 12.63 11.29 -6.87
N PHE A 606 13.84 10.78 -7.15
CA PHE A 606 14.78 10.35 -6.10
C PHE A 606 15.19 11.49 -5.15
N LEU A 607 15.36 12.70 -5.69
CA LEU A 607 15.64 13.93 -4.92
C LEU A 607 14.41 14.45 -4.13
N GLY A 608 13.25 13.79 -4.24
CA GLY A 608 12.00 14.20 -3.56
C GLY A 608 11.21 15.28 -4.30
N LEU A 609 11.65 15.70 -5.50
CA LEU A 609 10.93 16.67 -6.32
C LEU A 609 9.78 15.96 -7.06
N PRO A 610 8.54 16.44 -7.00
CA PRO A 610 7.39 15.77 -7.62
C PRO A 610 7.31 15.99 -9.14
N TYR A 611 8.43 16.31 -9.80
CA TYR A 611 8.46 16.79 -11.18
C TYR A 611 8.33 15.63 -12.18
N THR A 612 7.14 15.44 -12.73
CA THR A 612 6.86 14.42 -13.74
C THR A 612 7.32 14.83 -15.15
N PRO A 613 7.50 13.86 -16.07
CA PRO A 613 7.70 14.17 -17.49
C PRO A 613 6.51 14.95 -18.07
N PRO A 614 6.70 15.75 -19.13
CA PRO A 614 5.62 16.40 -19.85
C PRO A 614 4.71 15.38 -20.54
N GLU A 615 3.46 15.76 -20.80
CA GLU A 615 2.41 14.93 -21.46
C GLU A 615 1.98 13.65 -20.72
N VAL A 616 2.47 13.41 -19.50
CA VAL A 616 2.11 12.25 -18.66
C VAL A 616 0.85 12.55 -17.84
N GLY A 617 -0.22 11.77 -18.02
CA GLY A 617 -1.47 11.86 -17.25
C GLY A 617 -1.49 11.00 -15.98
N THR A 618 -2.47 11.24 -15.09
CA THR A 618 -2.56 10.60 -13.75
C THR A 618 -2.90 9.12 -13.74
N ASN A 619 -3.25 8.54 -14.90
CA ASN A 619 -3.51 7.12 -15.06
C ASN A 619 -2.22 6.29 -15.31
N THR A 620 -1.03 6.88 -15.13
CA THR A 620 0.28 6.25 -15.38
C THR A 620 1.02 5.84 -14.10
N HIS A 621 2.03 4.97 -14.24
CA HIS A 621 2.79 4.44 -13.10
C HIS A 621 3.46 5.51 -12.24
N PHE A 622 3.89 6.64 -12.84
CA PHE A 622 4.47 7.79 -12.13
C PHE A 622 3.60 8.30 -10.98
N PHE A 623 2.27 8.24 -11.12
CA PHE A 623 1.31 8.68 -10.10
C PHE A 623 0.73 7.54 -9.26
N ILE A 624 0.79 6.29 -9.74
CA ILE A 624 0.12 5.13 -9.14
C ILE A 624 1.06 4.31 -8.24
N ASP A 625 2.38 4.30 -8.49
CA ASP A 625 3.32 3.44 -7.76
C ASP A 625 3.32 3.73 -6.24
N PRO A 626 3.04 2.74 -5.38
CA PRO A 626 3.13 2.93 -3.94
C PRO A 626 4.56 3.20 -3.43
N PHE A 627 5.61 2.86 -4.17
CA PHE A 627 6.99 2.96 -3.70
C PHE A 627 7.62 4.35 -3.89
N THR A 628 7.31 5.07 -4.97
CA THR A 628 7.80 6.44 -5.23
C THR A 628 7.22 7.50 -4.28
N HIS A 629 5.95 7.38 -3.89
CA HIS A 629 5.25 8.41 -3.11
C HIS A 629 5.53 8.39 -1.60
N ASN A 630 6.38 7.50 -1.11
CA ASN A 630 6.65 7.32 0.32
C ASN A 630 7.28 8.55 1.02
N GLU A 631 7.96 9.43 0.27
CA GLU A 631 8.60 10.63 0.80
C GLU A 631 7.80 11.93 0.58
N MET A 632 6.54 11.86 0.13
CA MET A 632 5.74 13.06 -0.18
C MET A 632 5.46 13.92 1.09
N PRO A 633 5.76 15.23 1.08
CA PRO A 633 5.40 16.13 2.19
C PRO A 633 3.90 16.38 2.27
N LEU A 634 3.35 16.32 3.49
CA LEU A 634 1.91 16.45 3.76
C LEU A 634 1.55 17.78 4.44
N VAL A 635 1.38 18.83 3.64
CA VAL A 635 1.04 20.19 4.09
C VAL A 635 -0.45 20.29 4.47
N ASP A 636 -0.76 20.90 5.63
CA ASP A 636 -2.08 20.99 6.31
C ASP A 636 -2.90 19.69 6.42
N PHE A 637 -2.31 18.52 6.21
CA PHE A 637 -3.03 17.24 6.27
C PHE A 637 -3.73 17.04 7.63
N TRP A 638 -3.06 17.43 8.71
CA TRP A 638 -3.62 17.49 10.05
C TRP A 638 -4.45 18.77 10.27
N PRO A 639 -5.74 18.67 10.70
CA PRO A 639 -6.54 19.84 11.00
C PRO A 639 -5.93 20.71 12.11
N GLN A 640 -5.66 21.99 11.81
CA GLN A 640 -5.08 22.93 12.79
C GLN A 640 -5.84 22.94 14.12
N GLU A 641 -5.12 22.71 15.21
CA GLU A 641 -5.62 22.79 16.59
C GLU A 641 -5.84 24.26 16.98
N LYS A 642 -7.05 24.75 16.70
CA LYS A 642 -7.57 25.98 17.29
C LYS A 642 -8.42 25.61 18.50
N ASP A 643 -8.38 26.47 19.52
CA ASP A 643 -8.86 26.21 20.88
C ASP A 643 -10.05 25.27 21.02
N ASN A 644 -9.99 24.43 22.06
CA ASN A 644 -11.14 23.75 22.63
C ASN A 644 -12.10 24.73 23.35
N GLN A 645 -12.53 25.79 22.65
CA GLN A 645 -13.70 26.57 23.03
C GLN A 645 -14.90 25.64 22.93
N LYS A 646 -15.29 25.08 24.08
CA LYS A 646 -16.46 24.22 24.23
C LYS A 646 -17.68 25.02 23.78
N HIS A 647 -18.10 24.77 22.53
CA HIS A 647 -19.26 25.41 21.93
C HIS A 647 -20.48 25.19 22.83
N LEU A 648 -20.93 26.27 23.48
CA LEU A 648 -22.13 26.26 24.29
C LEU A 648 -23.31 25.87 23.40
N VAL A 649 -24.11 24.91 23.86
CA VAL A 649 -25.36 24.51 23.20
C VAL A 649 -26.25 25.75 23.11
N TRP A 650 -26.57 26.14 21.88
CA TRP A 650 -27.38 27.34 21.63
C TRP A 650 -28.84 26.96 21.61
N TYR A 651 -29.69 27.76 22.26
CA TYR A 651 -31.12 27.48 22.33
C TYR A 651 -31.86 28.41 21.37
N VAL A 652 -32.46 27.81 20.33
CA VAL A 652 -33.35 28.48 19.38
C VAL A 652 -34.76 27.98 19.67
N ASP A 653 -35.68 28.89 20.01
CA ASP A 653 -37.06 28.60 20.45
C ASP A 653 -37.18 27.47 21.50
N GLY A 654 -36.21 27.43 22.43
CA GLY A 654 -36.13 26.43 23.50
C GLY A 654 -35.59 25.07 23.09
N VAL A 655 -35.32 24.83 21.80
CA VAL A 655 -34.68 23.61 21.30
C VAL A 655 -33.15 23.75 21.45
N PRO A 656 -32.46 22.80 22.11
CA PRO A 656 -31.00 22.77 22.13
C PRO A 656 -30.47 22.41 20.73
N MET A 657 -29.82 23.38 20.09
CA MET A 657 -29.06 23.19 18.86
C MET A 657 -27.55 23.25 19.15
N ASN A 658 -26.79 22.37 18.52
CA ASN A 658 -25.37 22.62 18.36
C ASN A 658 -25.22 23.84 17.42
N PRO A 659 -24.28 24.78 17.68
CA PRO A 659 -23.98 25.83 16.71
C PRO A 659 -23.48 25.22 15.40
N GLU A 660 -23.59 25.95 14.29
CA GLU A 660 -23.18 25.44 12.99
C GLU A 660 -21.68 25.12 12.92
N ASP A 661 -21.37 23.83 12.74
CA ASP A 661 -20.08 23.36 12.24
C ASP A 661 -19.78 24.05 10.91
N ARG A 662 -18.96 25.11 10.94
CA ARG A 662 -18.44 25.75 9.74
C ARG A 662 -17.55 24.75 9.02
N SER A 663 -17.82 24.49 7.74
CA SER A 663 -16.97 23.63 6.89
C SER A 663 -15.51 24.10 6.99
N VAL A 664 -14.65 23.21 7.47
CA VAL A 664 -13.23 23.49 7.77
C VAL A 664 -12.45 23.83 6.50
N VAL A 665 -12.86 23.22 5.37
CA VAL A 665 -12.23 23.38 4.07
C VAL A 665 -12.58 24.75 3.48
N ASN A 666 -11.75 25.74 3.82
CA ASN A 666 -11.80 27.07 3.21
C ASN A 666 -11.38 27.01 1.73
N HIS A 667 -10.29 26.30 1.44
CA HIS A 667 -9.69 26.12 0.11
C HIS A 667 -9.44 24.62 -0.20
N PRO A 668 -9.52 24.20 -1.47
CA PRO A 668 -9.28 22.81 -1.88
C PRO A 668 -7.79 22.41 -1.91
N TYR A 669 -6.86 23.38 -1.84
CA TYR A 669 -5.47 23.19 -2.27
C TYR A 669 -4.56 22.32 -1.38
N SER A 670 -4.94 22.02 -0.14
CA SER A 670 -4.09 21.28 0.82
C SER A 670 -4.30 19.75 0.74
N ILE A 671 -4.61 19.23 -0.45
CA ILE A 671 -4.80 17.81 -0.72
C ILE A 671 -3.55 17.26 -1.41
N PRO A 672 -3.08 16.03 -1.07
CA PRO A 672 -1.85 15.44 -1.62
C PRO A 672 -1.75 15.48 -3.15
N ASN A 673 -0.52 15.66 -3.65
CA ASN A 673 -0.25 15.91 -5.06
C ASN A 673 -0.33 14.62 -5.90
N SER A 674 -1.34 14.53 -6.78
CA SER A 674 -1.41 13.59 -7.90
C SER A 674 -2.25 14.22 -9.00
N TYR A 675 -1.62 15.05 -9.81
CA TYR A 675 -2.18 15.77 -10.96
C TYR A 675 -1.03 16.11 -11.92
N PRO A 676 -1.29 16.32 -13.23
CA PRO A 676 -0.26 16.77 -14.16
C PRO A 676 0.22 18.17 -13.75
N ILE A 677 1.54 18.39 -13.75
CA ILE A 677 2.15 19.61 -13.22
C ILE A 677 2.50 20.56 -14.38
N HIS A 678 1.86 21.72 -14.41
CA HIS A 678 2.16 22.79 -15.36
C HIS A 678 2.83 23.98 -14.65
N VAL A 679 3.07 25.05 -15.41
CA VAL A 679 3.70 26.29 -14.91
C VAL A 679 2.90 26.90 -13.76
N ASN A 680 1.57 26.75 -13.74
CA ASN A 680 0.72 27.32 -12.70
C ASN A 680 0.90 26.62 -11.34
N GLU A 681 1.09 25.30 -11.34
CA GLU A 681 1.27 24.46 -10.15
C GLU A 681 2.70 24.58 -9.62
N LEU A 682 3.69 24.66 -10.51
CA LEU A 682 5.09 24.91 -10.15
C LEU A 682 5.27 26.25 -9.44
N PHE A 683 4.69 27.33 -9.95
CA PHE A 683 4.79 28.68 -9.38
C PHE A 683 3.55 29.09 -8.56
N ALA A 684 2.78 28.12 -8.06
CA ALA A 684 1.63 28.41 -7.20
C ALA A 684 2.06 29.03 -5.86
N LYS A 685 1.35 30.10 -5.46
CA LYS A 685 1.47 30.61 -4.09
C LYS A 685 0.64 29.74 -3.15
N TYR A 686 1.23 29.38 -2.02
CA TYR A 686 0.56 28.63 -0.95
C TYR A 686 -0.76 29.31 -0.54
N GLY A 687 -1.84 28.53 -0.50
CA GLY A 687 -3.19 29.00 -0.18
C GLY A 687 -3.96 29.68 -1.31
N SER A 688 -3.37 29.91 -2.50
CA SER A 688 -4.09 30.46 -3.67
C SER A 688 -4.34 29.47 -4.81
N TRP A 689 -3.49 28.44 -4.96
CA TRP A 689 -3.65 27.35 -5.93
C TRP A 689 -2.94 26.07 -5.43
N PHE A 690 -3.12 24.95 -6.12
CA PHE A 690 -2.40 23.69 -5.87
C PHE A 690 -0.90 23.88 -6.15
N LYS A 691 -0.03 23.42 -5.23
CA LYS A 691 1.40 23.76 -5.21
C LYS A 691 2.28 22.52 -5.40
N ALA A 692 3.13 22.55 -6.42
CA ALA A 692 4.00 21.45 -6.83
C ALA A 692 5.51 21.76 -6.72
N SER A 693 5.93 22.95 -6.28
CA SER A 693 7.33 23.23 -5.90
C SER A 693 7.42 24.07 -4.63
N GLY A 694 8.44 23.84 -3.80
CA GLY A 694 8.63 24.55 -2.54
C GLY A 694 9.74 23.96 -1.67
N LYS A 695 10.10 24.63 -0.57
CA LYS A 695 11.14 24.14 0.37
C LYS A 695 10.70 22.89 1.14
N GLU A 696 9.40 22.62 1.23
CA GLU A 696 8.87 21.40 1.83
C GLU A 696 9.29 20.09 1.13
N PHE A 697 9.82 20.17 -0.10
CA PHE A 697 10.38 19.03 -0.84
C PHE A 697 11.91 18.87 -0.68
N ILE A 698 12.58 19.76 0.08
CA ILE A 698 14.04 19.76 0.26
C ILE A 698 14.34 19.43 1.72
N ARG A 699 15.03 18.30 1.99
CA ARG A 699 15.32 17.87 3.37
C ARG A 699 16.39 18.72 4.04
N CYS A 700 17.52 18.96 3.37
CA CYS A 700 18.69 19.63 3.95
C CYS A 700 19.39 20.58 2.95
N GLN A 701 20.35 21.37 3.45
CA GLN A 701 21.14 22.30 2.62
C GLN A 701 22.08 21.59 1.64
N LEU A 702 22.48 20.34 1.93
CA LEU A 702 23.31 19.53 1.04
C LEU A 702 22.50 19.08 -0.20
N ASP A 703 21.26 18.61 0.02
CA ASP A 703 20.31 18.28 -1.05
C ASP A 703 20.00 19.52 -1.92
N GLU A 704 19.92 20.74 -1.34
CA GLU A 704 19.75 21.98 -2.11
C GLU A 704 20.92 22.24 -3.08
N GLN A 705 22.17 22.10 -2.59
CA GLN A 705 23.37 22.33 -3.39
C GLN A 705 23.56 21.25 -4.48
N PHE A 706 23.37 19.98 -4.12
CA PHE A 706 23.45 18.87 -5.06
C PHE A 706 22.40 19.03 -6.18
N THR A 707 21.15 19.34 -5.84
CA THR A 707 20.05 19.54 -6.81
C THR A 707 20.33 20.70 -7.77
N ARG A 708 20.92 21.80 -7.29
CA ARG A 708 21.36 22.94 -8.11
C ARG A 708 22.40 22.52 -9.16
N HIS A 709 23.40 21.72 -8.78
CA HIS A 709 24.40 21.20 -9.72
C HIS A 709 23.80 20.15 -10.69
N VAL A 710 22.88 19.31 -10.21
CA VAL A 710 22.13 18.34 -11.03
C VAL A 710 21.39 19.04 -12.17
N PHE A 711 20.59 20.08 -11.89
CA PHE A 711 19.92 20.83 -12.96
C PHE A 711 20.90 21.51 -13.92
N ALA A 712 21.97 22.10 -13.41
CA ALA A 712 22.99 22.75 -14.25
C ALA A 712 23.70 21.76 -15.20
N LYS A 713 24.06 20.56 -14.70
CA LYS A 713 24.65 19.47 -15.50
C LYS A 713 23.65 18.93 -16.53
N LEU A 714 22.41 18.64 -16.13
CA LEU A 714 21.41 18.05 -17.04
C LEU A 714 21.07 19.00 -18.19
N LEU A 715 20.96 20.31 -17.94
CA LEU A 715 20.72 21.31 -18.98
C LEU A 715 21.88 21.51 -19.97
N ALA A 716 23.10 21.08 -19.63
CA ALA A 716 24.22 21.06 -20.57
C ALA A 716 24.08 19.93 -21.61
N VAL A 717 23.46 18.80 -21.24
CA VAL A 717 23.22 17.64 -22.12
C VAL A 717 21.87 17.74 -22.83
N GLU A 718 20.78 17.94 -22.09
CA GLU A 718 19.42 18.01 -22.63
C GLU A 718 18.83 19.41 -22.46
N LYS A 719 18.77 20.18 -23.56
CA LYS A 719 18.23 21.55 -23.59
C LYS A 719 16.70 21.58 -23.64
N SER A 720 16.06 20.80 -22.78
CA SER A 720 14.60 20.65 -22.69
C SER A 720 13.93 21.89 -22.07
N GLU A 721 12.84 22.36 -22.69
CA GLU A 721 12.07 23.51 -22.21
C GLU A 721 11.50 23.27 -20.80
N HIS A 722 10.93 22.09 -20.57
CA HIS A 722 10.33 21.70 -19.29
C HIS A 722 11.39 21.61 -18.19
N LEU A 723 12.59 21.12 -18.52
CA LEU A 723 13.71 21.04 -17.56
C LEU A 723 14.19 22.44 -17.13
N MET A 724 14.24 23.41 -18.05
CA MET A 724 14.56 24.82 -17.71
C MET A 724 13.49 25.42 -16.78
N ILE A 725 12.22 25.13 -17.02
CA ILE A 725 11.10 25.59 -16.16
C ILE A 725 11.16 24.93 -14.77
N CYS A 726 11.47 23.63 -14.69
CA CYS A 726 11.65 22.90 -13.43
C CYS A 726 12.83 23.45 -12.60
N TYR A 727 13.96 23.77 -13.24
CA TYR A 727 15.09 24.39 -12.55
C TYR A 727 14.74 25.79 -12.03
N LEU A 728 14.00 26.58 -12.83
CA LEU A 728 13.52 27.89 -12.38
C LEU A 728 12.54 27.79 -11.20
N ALA A 729 11.66 26.79 -11.18
CA ALA A 729 10.75 26.54 -10.06
C ALA A 729 11.50 26.12 -8.77
N PHE A 730 12.53 25.29 -8.92
CA PHE A 730 13.44 24.92 -7.83
C PHE A 730 14.18 26.14 -7.25
N GLU A 731 14.82 26.97 -8.10
CA GLU A 731 15.54 28.16 -7.62
C GLU A 731 14.61 29.24 -7.06
N ALA A 732 13.41 29.40 -7.61
CA ALA A 732 12.38 30.27 -7.05
C ALA A 732 11.96 29.83 -5.65
N SER A 733 11.86 28.51 -5.41
CA SER A 733 11.59 27.92 -4.10
C SER A 733 12.77 28.08 -3.13
N CYS A 734 14.01 27.99 -3.62
CA CYS A 734 15.21 28.21 -2.80
C CYS A 734 15.33 29.67 -2.35
N GLY A 735 15.10 30.62 -3.26
CA GLY A 735 14.88 32.02 -2.90
C GLY A 735 14.78 32.99 -4.09
N TYR A 736 13.85 33.94 -3.99
CA TYR A 736 13.58 35.00 -4.99
C TYR A 736 14.82 35.60 -5.68
N LYS A 737 15.90 35.88 -4.92
CA LYS A 737 17.11 36.54 -5.45
C LYS A 737 17.95 35.63 -6.36
N SER A 738 17.95 34.30 -6.18
CA SER A 738 18.63 33.36 -7.08
C SER A 738 17.74 33.02 -8.27
N GLY A 739 16.47 32.67 -8.05
CA GLY A 739 15.47 32.46 -9.11
C GLY A 739 15.40 33.63 -10.10
N ARG A 740 15.37 34.87 -9.62
CA ARG A 740 15.36 36.07 -10.50
C ARG A 740 16.67 36.31 -11.25
N ARG A 741 17.82 35.81 -10.76
CA ARG A 741 19.09 35.83 -11.51
C ARG A 741 19.07 34.76 -12.59
N LEU A 742 18.67 33.54 -12.24
CA LEU A 742 18.56 32.41 -13.16
C LEU A 742 17.58 32.69 -14.31
N ALA A 743 16.39 33.21 -14.01
CA ALA A 743 15.42 33.60 -15.05
C ALA A 743 16.04 34.56 -16.07
N LYS A 744 16.86 35.51 -15.61
CA LYS A 744 17.49 36.51 -16.48
C LYS A 744 18.70 35.97 -17.26
N SER A 745 19.40 34.94 -16.79
CA SER A 745 20.39 34.24 -17.62
C SER A 745 19.71 33.34 -18.64
N LEU A 746 18.74 32.51 -18.22
CA LEU A 746 18.00 31.63 -19.12
C LEU A 746 17.28 32.42 -20.23
N LEU A 747 16.70 33.60 -19.93
CA LEU A 747 16.07 34.50 -20.91
C LEU A 747 17.06 35.35 -21.72
N LYS A 748 18.32 35.48 -21.28
CA LYS A 748 19.37 36.09 -22.12
C LYS A 748 19.82 35.10 -23.20
N ASP A 749 19.95 33.82 -22.83
CA ASP A 749 20.47 32.78 -23.70
C ASP A 749 19.35 32.18 -24.59
N ASN A 750 18.12 32.10 -24.10
CA ASN A 750 16.93 31.60 -24.80
C ASN A 750 15.81 32.66 -24.90
N GLY A 751 16.15 33.90 -25.25
CA GLY A 751 15.20 35.03 -25.27
C GLY A 751 13.99 34.89 -26.20
N THR A 752 14.01 33.93 -27.12
CA THR A 752 12.89 33.57 -28.01
C THR A 752 11.82 32.70 -27.34
N ASN A 753 12.12 32.08 -26.18
CA ASN A 753 11.24 31.06 -25.60
C ASN A 753 10.07 31.68 -24.82
N LEU A 754 8.89 31.74 -25.44
CA LEU A 754 7.68 32.31 -24.83
C LEU A 754 7.15 31.48 -23.63
N LYS A 755 7.38 30.16 -23.59
CA LYS A 755 7.02 29.30 -22.45
C LYS A 755 7.85 29.69 -21.21
N LEU A 756 9.14 29.99 -21.38
CA LEU A 756 10.05 30.49 -20.35
C LEU A 756 9.72 31.93 -19.90
N TRP A 757 9.30 32.82 -20.82
CA TRP A 757 8.79 34.15 -20.46
C TRP A 757 7.56 34.06 -19.55
N ASN A 758 6.62 33.14 -19.84
CA ASN A 758 5.49 32.87 -18.94
C ASN A 758 5.95 32.36 -17.56
N ALA A 759 6.91 31.41 -17.51
CA ALA A 759 7.45 30.91 -16.24
C ALA A 759 8.08 32.01 -15.38
N TYR A 760 8.84 32.94 -15.98
CA TYR A 760 9.38 34.10 -15.25
C TYR A 760 8.29 35.06 -14.74
N ALA A 761 7.23 35.29 -15.52
CA ALA A 761 6.10 36.11 -15.07
C ALA A 761 5.32 35.48 -13.91
N GLN A 762 5.05 34.16 -13.98
CA GLN A 762 4.43 33.40 -12.90
C GLN A 762 5.33 33.33 -11.65
N MET A 763 6.66 33.29 -11.81
CA MET A 763 7.62 33.39 -10.70
C MET A 763 7.56 34.74 -9.97
N GLU A 764 7.43 35.86 -10.68
CA GLU A 764 7.21 37.17 -10.04
C GLU A 764 5.83 37.22 -9.37
N LYS A 765 4.78 36.70 -10.01
CA LYS A 765 3.42 36.58 -9.44
C LYS A 765 3.43 35.80 -8.12
N SER A 766 4.10 34.65 -8.04
CA SER A 766 4.13 33.79 -6.84
C SER A 766 4.70 34.51 -5.62
N HIS A 767 5.69 35.38 -5.85
CA HIS A 767 6.33 36.25 -4.86
C HIS A 767 5.52 37.54 -4.55
N GLY A 768 4.31 37.68 -5.09
CA GLY A 768 3.45 38.85 -4.93
C GLY A 768 3.89 40.08 -5.73
N ARG A 769 4.77 39.91 -6.72
CA ARG A 769 5.34 40.97 -7.58
C ARG A 769 4.49 41.13 -8.85
N THR A 770 3.20 41.39 -8.67
CA THR A 770 2.21 41.43 -9.78
C THR A 770 2.50 42.56 -10.77
N GLU A 771 2.94 43.74 -10.32
CA GLU A 771 3.30 44.85 -11.21
C GLU A 771 4.58 44.57 -12.03
N GLU A 772 5.51 43.79 -11.50
CA GLU A 772 6.64 43.26 -12.28
C GLU A 772 6.17 42.16 -13.25
N ALA A 773 5.30 41.23 -12.83
CA ALA A 773 4.74 40.19 -13.70
C ALA A 773 3.98 40.77 -14.91
N ARG A 774 3.15 41.80 -14.72
CA ARG A 774 2.50 42.55 -15.81
C ARG A 774 3.51 43.06 -16.84
N LYS A 775 4.60 43.68 -16.37
CA LYS A 775 5.66 44.21 -17.24
C LYS A 775 6.37 43.09 -18.01
N VAL A 776 6.58 41.93 -17.40
CA VAL A 776 7.13 40.75 -18.09
C VAL A 776 6.17 40.27 -19.19
N TYR A 777 4.86 40.16 -18.93
CA TYR A 777 3.88 39.82 -19.96
C TYR A 777 3.81 40.86 -21.08
N MET A 778 3.78 42.16 -20.76
CA MET A 778 3.80 43.24 -21.77
C MET A 778 5.08 43.24 -22.61
N ILE A 779 6.23 42.89 -22.04
CA ILE A 779 7.50 42.77 -22.78
C ILE A 779 7.48 41.52 -23.68
N ALA A 780 7.04 40.37 -23.20
CA ALA A 780 6.92 39.16 -24.02
C ALA A 780 5.92 39.36 -25.18
N LEU A 781 4.77 39.98 -24.90
CA LEU A 781 3.78 40.35 -25.91
C LEU A 781 4.21 41.51 -26.81
N SER A 782 5.20 42.32 -26.45
CA SER A 782 5.80 43.29 -27.39
C SER A 782 6.83 42.63 -28.32
N MET A 783 7.54 41.61 -27.86
CA MET A 783 8.60 40.94 -28.63
C MET A 783 8.12 39.84 -29.58
N HIS A 784 6.95 39.23 -29.37
CA HIS A 784 6.52 38.06 -30.14
C HIS A 784 6.59 38.21 -31.68
N HIS A 785 6.39 39.43 -32.19
CA HIS A 785 6.43 39.73 -33.63
C HIS A 785 7.82 39.55 -34.30
N THR A 786 8.89 39.37 -33.53
CA THR A 786 10.25 39.10 -34.05
C THR A 786 10.59 37.61 -34.12
N LEU A 787 9.69 36.73 -33.66
CA LEU A 787 9.94 35.29 -33.49
C LEU A 787 9.47 34.46 -34.70
N PRO A 788 9.96 33.21 -34.87
CA PRO A 788 9.46 32.27 -35.88
C PRO A 788 7.97 31.93 -35.71
N GLU A 789 7.28 31.63 -36.82
CA GLU A 789 5.82 31.54 -36.81
C GLU A 789 5.25 30.43 -35.91
N SER A 790 5.86 29.23 -35.82
CA SER A 790 5.34 28.19 -34.91
C SER A 790 5.45 28.58 -33.44
N GLN A 791 6.55 29.24 -33.05
CA GLN A 791 6.75 29.77 -31.70
C GLN A 791 5.75 30.90 -31.39
N GLN A 792 5.38 31.72 -32.38
CA GLN A 792 4.26 32.65 -32.23
C GLN A 792 2.93 31.91 -32.03
N GLN A 793 2.59 30.96 -32.92
CA GLN A 793 1.33 30.22 -32.89
C GLN A 793 1.12 29.46 -31.56
N SER A 794 2.18 28.82 -31.05
CA SER A 794 2.21 28.06 -29.78
C SER A 794 2.21 28.98 -28.54
N GLY A 795 3.12 29.97 -28.51
CA GLY A 795 3.41 30.75 -27.30
C GLY A 795 2.56 32.01 -27.10
N VAL A 796 1.98 32.60 -28.15
CA VAL A 796 1.16 33.82 -28.02
C VAL A 796 -0.18 33.54 -27.33
N PRO A 797 -0.96 32.49 -27.69
CA PRO A 797 -2.19 32.16 -26.98
C PRO A 797 -1.95 31.83 -25.50
N LEU A 798 -0.83 31.16 -25.18
CA LEU A 798 -0.38 30.91 -23.80
C LEU A 798 -0.24 32.23 -23.02
N LEU A 799 0.54 33.19 -23.53
CA LEU A 799 0.78 34.46 -22.85
C LEU A 799 -0.51 35.28 -22.65
N TYR A 800 -1.39 35.34 -23.66
CA TYR A 800 -2.70 36.00 -23.51
C TYR A 800 -3.58 35.30 -22.45
N SER A 801 -3.64 33.97 -22.43
CA SER A 801 -4.45 33.23 -21.45
C SER A 801 -3.98 33.47 -20.02
N MET A 802 -2.66 33.48 -19.78
CA MET A 802 -2.08 33.63 -18.44
C MET A 802 -2.11 35.08 -17.96
N PHE A 803 -1.94 36.06 -18.86
CA PHE A 803 -2.11 37.48 -18.51
C PHE A 803 -3.59 37.83 -18.23
N ALA A 804 -4.55 37.27 -18.98
CA ALA A 804 -5.97 37.44 -18.67
C ALA A 804 -6.35 36.81 -17.31
N LYS A 805 -5.82 35.62 -16.98
CA LYS A 805 -5.97 35.00 -15.65
C LYS A 805 -5.36 35.85 -14.53
N LEU A 806 -4.18 36.44 -14.74
CA LEU A 806 -3.55 37.35 -13.77
C LEU A 806 -4.49 38.51 -13.40
N GLU A 807 -5.14 39.13 -14.39
CA GLU A 807 -6.07 40.24 -14.11
C GLU A 807 -7.40 39.79 -13.50
N LEU A 808 -7.90 38.60 -13.85
CA LEU A 808 -9.06 37.98 -13.18
C LEU A 808 -8.80 37.75 -11.68
N GLU A 809 -7.68 37.10 -11.33
CA GLU A 809 -7.28 36.87 -9.93
C GLU A 809 -7.09 38.17 -9.13
N ASN A 810 -6.66 39.25 -9.80
CA ASN A 810 -6.54 40.60 -9.21
C ASN A 810 -7.88 41.38 -9.20
N ASN A 811 -9.02 40.73 -9.49
CA ASN A 811 -10.37 41.32 -9.57
C ASN A 811 -10.50 42.47 -10.60
N ARG A 812 -9.80 42.38 -11.74
CA ARG A 812 -9.85 43.35 -12.85
C ARG A 812 -10.43 42.74 -14.14
N PRO A 813 -11.69 42.28 -14.16
CA PRO A 813 -12.28 41.59 -15.32
C PRO A 813 -12.34 42.45 -16.60
N ASN A 814 -12.47 43.77 -16.48
CA ASN A 814 -12.48 44.69 -17.63
C ASN A 814 -11.14 44.71 -18.38
N GLU A 815 -10.02 44.64 -17.64
CA GLU A 815 -8.68 44.62 -18.23
C GLU A 815 -8.38 43.24 -18.83
N ALA A 816 -8.79 42.15 -18.16
CA ALA A 816 -8.77 40.80 -18.75
C ALA A 816 -9.52 40.72 -20.09
N LEU A 817 -10.67 41.40 -20.21
CA LEU A 817 -11.42 41.47 -21.47
C LEU A 817 -10.68 42.28 -22.54
N LYS A 818 -10.08 43.43 -22.20
CA LYS A 818 -9.21 44.19 -23.14
C LYS A 818 -8.06 43.32 -23.66
N ILE A 819 -7.38 42.61 -22.77
CA ILE A 819 -6.24 41.72 -23.10
C ILE A 819 -6.65 40.67 -24.13
N LEU A 820 -7.78 39.98 -23.93
CA LEU A 820 -8.28 38.97 -24.88
C LEU A 820 -8.74 39.58 -26.22
N LEU A 821 -9.18 40.85 -26.22
CA LEU A 821 -9.55 41.60 -27.43
C LEU A 821 -8.35 42.16 -28.21
N CYS A 822 -7.15 42.20 -27.63
CA CYS A 822 -5.92 42.56 -28.35
C CYS A 822 -5.45 41.45 -29.32
N MET A 823 -5.74 40.18 -29.00
CA MET A 823 -5.25 39.01 -29.75
C MET A 823 -5.77 38.93 -31.21
N PRO A 824 -7.05 39.20 -31.54
CA PRO A 824 -7.52 39.26 -32.94
C PRO A 824 -7.02 40.48 -33.72
N ASP A 825 -6.67 41.57 -33.03
CA ASP A 825 -6.32 42.86 -33.62
C ASP A 825 -4.79 43.07 -33.73
N ASN A 826 -3.97 42.13 -33.22
CA ASN A 826 -2.50 42.17 -33.15
C ASN A 826 -1.91 43.48 -32.58
N LYS A 827 -2.60 44.10 -31.62
CA LYS A 827 -2.16 45.36 -30.97
C LYS A 827 -1.54 45.08 -29.60
N SER A 828 -0.49 45.82 -29.26
CA SER A 828 0.03 45.87 -27.89
C SER A 828 -1.05 46.36 -26.92
N TYR A 829 -1.21 45.66 -25.80
CA TYR A 829 -2.08 46.09 -24.71
C TYR A 829 -1.61 47.43 -24.12
N ASP A 830 -2.56 48.33 -23.88
CA ASP A 830 -2.39 49.61 -23.18
C ASP A 830 -3.59 49.82 -22.24
N GLU A 831 -3.31 50.05 -20.96
CA GLU A 831 -4.29 50.27 -19.89
C GLU A 831 -5.20 51.49 -20.18
N ASN A 832 -4.68 52.47 -20.93
CA ASN A 832 -5.40 53.68 -21.34
C ASN A 832 -6.44 53.45 -22.46
N THR A 833 -6.53 52.24 -23.03
CA THR A 833 -7.55 51.95 -24.05
C THR A 833 -8.97 52.03 -23.48
N PRO A 834 -9.94 52.59 -24.22
CA PRO A 834 -11.33 52.71 -23.77
C PRO A 834 -12.01 51.35 -23.64
N LEU A 835 -13.14 51.31 -22.92
CA LEU A 835 -13.94 50.08 -22.78
C LEU A 835 -14.37 49.55 -24.16
N PRO A 836 -14.38 48.22 -24.36
CA PRO A 836 -14.52 47.63 -25.68
C PRO A 836 -15.89 47.82 -26.32
N SER A 837 -15.89 48.05 -27.63
CA SER A 837 -17.11 48.18 -28.43
C SER A 837 -17.73 46.82 -28.75
N ALA A 838 -19.06 46.75 -28.87
CA ALA A 838 -19.77 45.55 -29.30
C ALA A 838 -19.25 44.98 -30.65
N THR A 839 -18.74 45.85 -31.53
CA THR A 839 -18.14 45.41 -32.82
C THR A 839 -16.79 44.72 -32.66
N SER A 840 -15.96 45.08 -31.66
CA SER A 840 -14.71 44.35 -31.38
C SER A 840 -14.97 43.01 -30.70
N VAL A 841 -15.99 42.94 -29.84
CA VAL A 841 -16.47 41.69 -29.22
C VAL A 841 -16.93 40.69 -30.30
N LEU A 842 -17.74 41.13 -31.28
CA LEU A 842 -18.18 40.25 -32.37
C LEU A 842 -17.02 39.75 -33.25
N ARG A 843 -16.06 40.63 -33.60
CA ARG A 843 -14.86 40.23 -34.35
C ARG A 843 -14.02 39.19 -33.59
N ALA A 844 -13.86 39.35 -32.28
CA ALA A 844 -13.11 38.40 -31.47
C ALA A 844 -13.77 37.03 -31.40
N ARG A 845 -15.10 36.96 -31.22
CA ARG A 845 -15.87 35.72 -31.29
C ARG A 845 -15.72 35.00 -32.64
N GLU A 846 -15.71 35.75 -33.74
CA GLU A 846 -15.47 35.20 -35.08
C GLU A 846 -14.03 34.68 -35.23
N TYR A 847 -13.02 35.46 -34.80
CA TYR A 847 -11.61 35.03 -34.83
C TYR A 847 -11.37 33.74 -34.03
N PHE A 848 -11.88 33.65 -32.79
CA PHE A 848 -11.70 32.48 -31.95
C PHE A 848 -12.41 31.24 -32.52
N SER A 849 -13.63 31.38 -33.04
CA SER A 849 -14.34 30.25 -33.65
C SER A 849 -13.68 29.77 -34.95
N GLN A 850 -13.17 30.68 -35.78
CA GLN A 850 -12.34 30.32 -36.94
C GLN A 850 -11.03 29.62 -36.52
N LYS A 851 -10.35 30.07 -35.46
CA LYS A 851 -9.09 29.45 -34.99
C LYS A 851 -9.28 28.06 -34.38
N ILE A 852 -10.34 27.85 -33.60
CA ILE A 852 -10.68 26.51 -33.06
C ILE A 852 -11.11 25.54 -34.18
N ALA A 853 -11.67 26.04 -35.28
CA ALA A 853 -11.93 25.23 -36.48
C ALA A 853 -10.67 24.92 -37.32
N GLN A 854 -9.55 25.63 -37.09
CA GLN A 854 -8.28 25.44 -37.80
C GLN A 854 -7.27 24.54 -37.08
N LEU A 855 -7.26 24.54 -35.74
CA LEU A 855 -6.20 23.92 -34.92
C LEU A 855 -6.71 22.70 -34.14
N SER A 856 -6.04 21.55 -34.26
CA SER A 856 -6.42 20.30 -33.58
C SER A 856 -5.85 20.21 -32.16
N ILE A 857 -6.74 19.99 -31.17
CA ILE A 857 -6.37 19.65 -29.78
C ILE A 857 -5.69 18.25 -29.70
N LEU A 858 -5.77 17.46 -30.77
CA LEU A 858 -5.14 16.15 -30.90
C LEU A 858 -4.16 16.12 -32.09
N SER A 859 -3.47 17.22 -32.38
CA SER A 859 -2.37 17.23 -33.34
C SER A 859 -1.17 16.42 -32.84
N GLU A 860 -0.44 15.80 -33.76
CA GLU A 860 0.84 15.13 -33.50
C GLU A 860 1.95 16.15 -33.14
N GLN A 861 1.81 17.42 -33.56
CA GLN A 861 2.77 18.48 -33.25
C GLN A 861 2.41 19.20 -31.94
N ASP A 862 3.33 19.25 -30.97
CA ASP A 862 3.15 19.98 -29.70
C ASP A 862 2.76 21.44 -29.93
N ASP A 863 3.49 22.17 -30.80
CA ASP A 863 3.23 23.59 -31.06
C ASP A 863 1.77 23.86 -31.49
N GLU A 864 1.18 23.03 -32.37
CA GLU A 864 -0.23 23.17 -32.79
C GLU A 864 -1.19 22.76 -31.66
N ARG A 865 -0.84 21.71 -30.91
CA ARG A 865 -1.64 21.18 -29.80
C ARG A 865 -1.76 22.20 -28.66
N GLN A 866 -0.64 22.80 -28.25
CA GLN A 866 -0.59 23.88 -27.26
C GLN A 866 -1.34 25.11 -27.79
N ALA A 867 -1.13 25.49 -29.06
CA ALA A 867 -1.85 26.60 -29.68
C ALA A 867 -3.38 26.41 -29.62
N SER A 868 -3.88 25.23 -29.97
CA SER A 868 -5.32 24.90 -29.91
C SER A 868 -5.85 24.91 -28.47
N PHE A 869 -5.11 24.31 -27.53
CA PHE A 869 -5.43 24.26 -26.11
C PHE A 869 -5.55 25.66 -25.48
N TYR A 870 -4.51 26.50 -25.59
CA TYR A 870 -4.55 27.85 -25.02
C TYR A 870 -5.51 28.79 -25.77
N THR A 871 -5.73 28.59 -27.08
CA THR A 871 -6.79 29.32 -27.82
C THR A 871 -8.19 28.95 -27.31
N THR A 872 -8.43 27.69 -26.98
CA THR A 872 -9.69 27.23 -26.39
C THR A 872 -9.93 27.86 -25.01
N ILE A 873 -8.88 27.96 -24.18
CA ILE A 873 -8.93 28.66 -22.88
C ILE A 873 -9.20 30.15 -23.06
N CYS A 874 -8.48 30.83 -23.98
CA CYS A 874 -8.73 32.24 -24.31
C CYS A 874 -10.17 32.49 -24.73
N TYR A 875 -10.73 31.64 -25.60
CA TYR A 875 -12.12 31.76 -26.04
C TYR A 875 -13.13 31.52 -24.91
N ALA A 876 -12.91 30.51 -24.07
CA ALA A 876 -13.78 30.25 -22.93
C ALA A 876 -13.75 31.37 -21.88
N LEU A 877 -12.59 31.97 -21.61
CA LEU A 877 -12.45 33.15 -20.74
C LEU A 877 -13.12 34.40 -21.35
N PHE A 878 -13.02 34.57 -22.66
CA PHE A 878 -13.70 35.64 -23.39
C PHE A 878 -15.22 35.48 -23.36
N GLU A 879 -15.74 34.26 -23.56
CA GLU A 879 -17.17 33.96 -23.45
C GLU A 879 -17.69 34.14 -22.00
N TYR A 880 -16.90 33.73 -21.00
CA TYR A 880 -17.21 33.98 -19.59
C TYR A 880 -17.36 35.48 -19.29
N LEU A 881 -16.41 36.30 -19.74
CA LEU A 881 -16.38 37.75 -19.51
C LEU A 881 -17.45 38.54 -20.29
N THR A 882 -17.93 38.01 -21.42
CA THR A 882 -18.90 38.72 -22.29
C THR A 882 -20.34 38.24 -22.15
N SER A 883 -20.52 36.94 -21.90
CA SER A 883 -21.81 36.25 -22.00
C SER A 883 -22.12 35.36 -20.79
N GLY A 884 -21.19 35.27 -19.84
CA GLY A 884 -21.33 34.51 -18.60
C GLY A 884 -21.01 33.02 -18.75
N LEU A 885 -21.08 32.31 -17.62
CA LEU A 885 -20.60 30.94 -17.48
C LEU A 885 -21.21 29.95 -18.49
N SER A 886 -22.49 30.09 -18.84
CA SER A 886 -23.18 29.18 -19.75
C SER A 886 -22.53 29.10 -21.14
N SER A 887 -22.03 30.21 -21.68
CA SER A 887 -21.31 30.21 -22.96
C SER A 887 -19.92 29.60 -22.84
N ALA A 888 -19.19 29.90 -21.76
CA ALA A 888 -17.88 29.30 -21.51
C ALA A 888 -17.97 27.76 -21.35
N GLN A 889 -19.04 27.26 -20.74
CA GLN A 889 -19.33 25.82 -20.64
C GLN A 889 -19.49 25.17 -22.02
N THR A 890 -20.18 25.80 -22.98
CA THR A 890 -20.36 25.20 -24.31
C THR A 890 -19.04 25.13 -25.09
N VAL A 891 -18.10 26.06 -24.86
CA VAL A 891 -16.74 25.99 -25.44
C VAL A 891 -16.00 24.75 -24.96
N TYR A 892 -15.87 24.57 -23.64
CA TYR A 892 -15.18 23.41 -23.07
C TYR A 892 -15.87 22.09 -23.44
N LEU A 893 -17.20 22.02 -23.39
CA LEU A 893 -17.95 20.81 -23.74
C LEU A 893 -17.85 20.45 -25.24
N HIS A 894 -17.74 21.45 -26.13
CA HIS A 894 -17.50 21.19 -27.55
C HIS A 894 -16.10 20.62 -27.80
N ALA A 895 -15.07 21.21 -27.16
CA ALA A 895 -13.69 20.73 -27.24
C ALA A 895 -13.53 19.31 -26.65
N LEU A 896 -14.19 19.02 -25.53
CA LEU A 896 -14.23 17.66 -24.95
C LEU A 896 -14.94 16.66 -25.85
N LYS A 897 -16.07 17.03 -26.48
CA LYS A 897 -16.79 16.16 -27.42
C LYS A 897 -15.96 15.82 -28.66
N TYR A 898 -15.14 16.76 -29.16
CA TYR A 898 -14.21 16.52 -30.27
C TYR A 898 -13.16 15.43 -29.95
N ILE A 899 -12.79 15.31 -28.67
CA ILE A 899 -11.84 14.31 -28.14
C ILE A 899 -12.54 12.95 -27.92
N GLU A 900 -13.76 12.97 -27.38
CA GLU A 900 -14.64 11.79 -27.21
C GLU A 900 -14.94 11.11 -28.57
N GLU A 901 -15.26 11.91 -29.61
CA GLU A 901 -15.45 11.45 -31.00
C GLU A 901 -14.20 10.81 -31.64
N ARG A 902 -13.04 10.89 -30.99
CA ARG A 902 -11.77 10.28 -31.42
C ARG A 902 -11.26 9.23 -30.43
N HIS A 903 -12.06 8.85 -29.43
CA HIS A 903 -11.72 7.88 -28.38
C HIS A 903 -10.46 8.22 -27.56
N ALA A 904 -10.07 9.50 -27.54
CA ALA A 904 -8.90 10.01 -26.80
C ALA A 904 -9.27 10.59 -25.41
N GLU A 905 -10.48 10.30 -24.94
CA GLU A 905 -11.11 10.81 -23.70
C GLU A 905 -10.28 10.63 -22.41
N ARG A 906 -9.40 9.62 -22.36
CA ARG A 906 -8.50 9.31 -21.23
C ARG A 906 -7.06 9.81 -21.44
N GLY A 907 -6.78 10.53 -22.52
CA GLY A 907 -5.46 11.09 -22.82
C GLY A 907 -5.18 12.38 -22.03
N TYR A 908 -3.90 12.72 -21.91
CA TYR A 908 -3.43 13.93 -21.20
C TYR A 908 -4.14 15.22 -21.65
N ALA A 909 -4.35 15.42 -22.95
CA ALA A 909 -5.03 16.61 -23.49
C ALA A 909 -6.52 16.73 -23.08
N SER A 910 -7.15 15.61 -22.68
CA SER A 910 -8.48 15.63 -22.04
C SER A 910 -8.36 16.03 -20.56
N GLU A 911 -7.38 15.46 -19.85
CA GLU A 911 -7.13 15.74 -18.43
C GLU A 911 -6.85 17.23 -18.17
N THR A 912 -5.95 17.85 -18.96
CA THR A 912 -5.61 19.27 -18.83
C THR A 912 -6.80 20.18 -19.14
N LEU A 913 -7.65 19.80 -20.11
CA LEU A 913 -8.84 20.56 -20.47
C LEU A 913 -9.94 20.46 -19.39
N TRP A 914 -10.06 19.31 -18.72
CA TRP A 914 -10.90 19.17 -17.53
C TRP A 914 -10.38 19.97 -16.34
N ILE A 915 -9.06 20.07 -16.12
CA ILE A 915 -8.46 20.90 -15.05
C ILE A 915 -8.79 22.38 -15.27
N GLU A 916 -8.62 22.89 -16.49
CA GLU A 916 -8.92 24.29 -16.83
C GLU A 916 -10.42 24.60 -16.75
N TYR A 917 -11.27 23.65 -17.15
CA TYR A 917 -12.72 23.77 -16.95
C TYR A 917 -13.11 23.77 -15.46
N ALA A 918 -12.47 22.92 -14.64
CA ALA A 918 -12.67 22.91 -13.19
C ALA A 918 -12.23 24.23 -12.53
N ALA A 919 -11.09 24.78 -12.97
CA ALA A 919 -10.57 26.06 -12.50
C ALA A 919 -11.56 27.21 -12.74
N LEU A 920 -12.15 27.29 -13.95
CA LEU A 920 -13.15 28.30 -14.27
C LEU A 920 -14.44 28.14 -13.45
N LEU A 921 -14.93 26.91 -13.30
CA LEU A 921 -16.12 26.61 -12.47
C LEU A 921 -15.91 26.98 -10.99
N TYR A 922 -14.71 26.75 -10.46
CA TYR A 922 -14.35 27.14 -9.10
C TYR A 922 -14.17 28.66 -8.95
N HIS A 923 -13.61 29.35 -9.95
CA HIS A 923 -13.53 30.81 -9.95
C HIS A 923 -14.92 31.48 -9.94
N ASP A 924 -15.85 31.02 -10.79
CA ASP A 924 -17.26 31.46 -10.72
C ASP A 924 -17.82 31.26 -9.30
N ALA A 925 -17.61 30.08 -8.72
CA ALA A 925 -18.10 29.73 -7.38
C ALA A 925 -17.50 30.51 -6.21
N LEU A 926 -16.38 31.21 -6.40
CA LEU A 926 -15.86 32.19 -5.44
C LEU A 926 -16.42 33.61 -5.67
N SER A 927 -16.79 33.94 -6.91
CA SER A 927 -17.20 35.29 -7.32
C SER A 927 -18.72 35.51 -7.39
N SER A 928 -19.51 34.44 -7.54
CA SER A 928 -20.93 34.49 -7.90
C SER A 928 -21.76 33.43 -7.16
N ALA A 929 -23.10 33.56 -7.24
CA ALA A 929 -24.06 32.65 -6.63
C ALA A 929 -24.22 31.35 -7.47
N TYR A 930 -23.21 30.50 -7.42
CA TYR A 930 -23.11 29.29 -8.26
C TYR A 930 -24.12 28.17 -7.91
N LYS A 931 -24.35 27.28 -8.89
CA LYS A 931 -25.14 26.05 -8.71
C LYS A 931 -24.21 24.88 -8.42
N ALA A 932 -24.18 24.40 -7.18
CA ALA A 932 -23.36 23.25 -6.76
C ALA A 932 -23.63 21.93 -7.52
N SER A 933 -24.77 21.82 -8.22
CA SER A 933 -25.05 20.72 -9.16
C SER A 933 -24.14 20.71 -10.38
N THR A 934 -23.69 21.89 -10.84
CA THR A 934 -22.90 22.05 -12.07
C THR A 934 -21.47 21.59 -11.86
N ILE A 935 -20.82 22.01 -10.77
CA ILE A 935 -19.49 21.53 -10.38
C ILE A 935 -19.53 20.01 -10.15
N ARG A 936 -20.51 19.52 -9.39
CA ARG A 936 -20.71 18.09 -9.14
C ARG A 936 -20.75 17.26 -10.42
N LEU A 937 -21.61 17.62 -11.38
CA LEU A 937 -21.77 16.87 -12.62
C LEU A 937 -20.53 16.91 -13.52
N ALA A 938 -19.80 18.03 -13.53
CA ALA A 938 -18.53 18.13 -14.22
C ALA A 938 -17.45 17.24 -13.57
N MET A 939 -17.31 17.31 -12.25
CA MET A 939 -16.29 16.57 -11.50
C MET A 939 -16.57 15.06 -11.46
N GLU A 940 -17.83 14.63 -11.44
CA GLU A 940 -18.17 13.21 -11.53
C GLU A 940 -17.74 12.60 -12.87
N LYS A 941 -17.99 13.29 -13.99
CA LYS A 941 -17.47 12.88 -15.31
C LYS A 941 -15.95 12.90 -15.38
N ALA A 942 -15.31 13.93 -14.83
CA ALA A 942 -13.85 14.01 -14.78
C ALA A 942 -13.24 12.84 -13.98
N LEU A 943 -13.86 12.45 -12.86
CA LEU A 943 -13.43 11.34 -12.00
C LEU A 943 -13.81 9.95 -12.54
N GLU A 944 -14.76 9.85 -13.48
CA GLU A 944 -15.01 8.64 -14.27
C GLU A 944 -13.84 8.35 -15.24
N LEU A 945 -13.22 9.38 -15.80
CA LEU A 945 -12.09 9.29 -16.74
C LEU A 945 -10.71 9.27 -16.04
N PHE A 946 -10.55 10.10 -15.00
CA PHE A 946 -9.29 10.38 -14.30
C PHE A 946 -9.46 10.17 -12.79
N PRO A 947 -9.60 8.92 -12.32
CA PRO A 947 -9.87 8.62 -10.91
C PRO A 947 -8.75 9.05 -9.96
N ASN A 948 -7.51 9.15 -10.44
CA ASN A 948 -6.32 9.48 -9.66
C ASN A 948 -6.05 10.99 -9.50
N ASN A 949 -6.76 11.84 -10.24
CA ASN A 949 -6.50 13.28 -10.25
C ASN A 949 -7.04 13.95 -8.98
N THR A 950 -6.13 14.45 -8.14
CA THR A 950 -6.51 14.99 -6.84
C THR A 950 -7.07 16.41 -6.90
N MET A 951 -6.91 17.16 -7.99
CA MET A 951 -7.62 18.42 -8.18
C MET A 951 -9.13 18.19 -8.33
N PHE A 952 -9.55 17.22 -9.15
CA PHE A 952 -10.98 16.90 -9.31
C PHE A 952 -11.60 16.41 -8.01
N LEU A 953 -10.88 15.56 -7.26
CA LEU A 953 -11.30 15.14 -5.91
C LEU A 953 -11.40 16.33 -4.96
N ALA A 954 -10.43 17.24 -4.98
CA ALA A 954 -10.40 18.41 -4.10
C ALA A 954 -11.54 19.39 -4.38
N PHE A 955 -11.83 19.69 -5.64
CA PHE A 955 -13.00 20.50 -6.03
C PHE A 955 -14.32 19.81 -5.67
N TYR A 956 -14.42 18.48 -5.82
CA TYR A 956 -15.59 17.71 -5.43
C TYR A 956 -15.83 17.72 -3.91
N ILE A 957 -14.78 17.44 -3.12
CA ILE A 957 -14.80 17.49 -1.64
C ILE A 957 -15.18 18.90 -1.17
N TRP A 958 -14.58 19.94 -1.75
CA TRP A 958 -14.90 21.34 -1.44
C TRP A 958 -16.39 21.64 -1.72
N ASN A 959 -16.88 21.29 -2.91
CA ASN A 959 -18.27 21.50 -3.32
C ASN A 959 -19.26 20.84 -2.34
N GLU A 960 -19.07 19.54 -2.04
CA GLU A 960 -19.97 18.83 -1.13
C GLU A 960 -19.80 19.23 0.35
N SER A 961 -18.67 19.81 0.74
CA SER A 961 -18.52 20.43 2.07
C SER A 961 -19.38 21.69 2.22
N LYS A 962 -19.66 22.42 1.12
CA LYS A 962 -20.58 23.56 1.13
C LYS A 962 -22.05 23.10 1.10
N THR A 963 -22.37 22.03 0.36
CA THR A 963 -23.74 21.46 0.31
C THR A 963 -24.14 20.68 1.57
N LYS A 964 -23.14 20.23 2.36
CA LYS A 964 -23.27 19.29 3.48
C LYS A 964 -23.72 17.86 3.07
N ILE A 965 -23.67 17.49 1.79
CA ILE A 965 -24.11 16.17 1.27
C ILE A 965 -22.95 15.14 1.30
N TYR A 966 -22.28 15.04 2.45
CA TYR A 966 -21.04 14.27 2.62
C TYR A 966 -21.14 12.77 2.26
N ASN A 967 -22.32 12.15 2.37
CA ASN A 967 -22.50 10.73 2.07
C ASN A 967 -22.20 10.41 0.59
N ARG A 968 -22.34 11.38 -0.32
CA ARG A 968 -22.05 11.20 -1.76
C ARG A 968 -20.53 11.12 -2.01
N VAL A 969 -19.74 11.96 -1.33
CA VAL A 969 -18.26 11.86 -1.30
C VAL A 969 -17.84 10.49 -0.79
N GLN A 970 -18.41 10.06 0.33
CA GLN A 970 -18.08 8.76 0.90
C GLN A 970 -18.51 7.58 -0.01
N GLN A 971 -19.61 7.70 -0.75
CA GLN A 971 -20.00 6.70 -1.76
C GLN A 971 -19.00 6.65 -2.92
N LEU A 972 -18.75 7.80 -3.58
CA LEU A 972 -17.82 7.90 -4.72
C LEU A 972 -16.44 7.35 -4.36
N LEU A 973 -15.93 7.71 -3.18
CA LEU A 973 -14.65 7.21 -2.68
C LEU A 973 -14.70 5.71 -2.37
N ASN A 974 -15.73 5.18 -1.70
CA ASN A 974 -15.85 3.72 -1.48
C ASN A 974 -15.99 2.91 -2.79
N GLU A 975 -16.55 3.50 -3.85
CA GLU A 975 -16.66 2.87 -5.17
C GLU A 975 -15.32 2.81 -5.88
N LYS A 976 -14.54 3.91 -5.85
CA LYS A 976 -13.18 4.00 -6.41
C LYS A 976 -12.10 3.30 -5.55
N GLN A 977 -12.38 3.02 -4.26
CA GLN A 977 -11.44 2.39 -3.31
C GLN A 977 -10.99 0.97 -3.67
N LYS A 978 -11.66 0.29 -4.60
CA LYS A 978 -11.35 -1.11 -4.96
C LYS A 978 -9.97 -1.26 -5.61
N ASP A 979 -9.59 -0.28 -6.42
CA ASP A 979 -8.36 -0.25 -7.22
C ASP A 979 -7.43 0.90 -6.76
N ALA A 980 -7.58 1.36 -5.51
CA ALA A 980 -7.07 2.67 -5.08
C ALA A 980 -5.59 2.70 -4.64
N ASN A 981 -4.87 3.61 -5.32
CA ASN A 981 -3.56 4.17 -4.98
C ASN A 981 -3.50 4.76 -3.54
N ILE A 982 -2.31 4.77 -2.92
CA ILE A 982 -1.98 5.50 -1.68
C ILE A 982 -2.59 6.90 -1.67
N VAL A 983 -2.39 7.67 -2.74
CA VAL A 983 -2.79 9.09 -2.77
C VAL A 983 -4.31 9.22 -2.62
N LEU A 984 -5.09 8.31 -3.22
CA LEU A 984 -6.54 8.25 -3.03
C LEU A 984 -6.92 7.92 -1.59
N TRP A 985 -6.23 6.97 -0.93
CA TRP A 985 -6.45 6.69 0.48
C TRP A 985 -6.16 7.92 1.36
N LEU A 986 -5.05 8.62 1.13
CA LEU A 986 -4.73 9.87 1.82
C LEU A 986 -5.80 10.94 1.60
N CYS A 987 -6.30 11.11 0.37
CA CYS A 987 -7.44 11.99 0.08
C CYS A 987 -8.70 11.60 0.86
N THR A 988 -8.99 10.30 1.01
CA THR A 988 -10.16 9.83 1.79
C THR A 988 -10.01 10.15 3.28
N ILE A 989 -8.81 9.92 3.83
CA ILE A 989 -8.48 10.17 5.24
C ILE A 989 -8.52 11.67 5.53
N TYR A 990 -7.92 12.50 4.66
CA TYR A 990 -8.03 13.96 4.70
C TYR A 990 -9.49 14.43 4.69
N SER A 991 -10.33 13.86 3.80
CA SER A 991 -11.74 14.25 3.70
C SER A 991 -12.52 13.98 4.99
N GLU A 992 -12.24 12.88 5.70
CA GLU A 992 -12.86 12.56 7.01
C GLU A 992 -12.26 13.37 8.17
N LEU A 993 -10.95 13.66 8.15
CA LEU A 993 -10.27 14.50 9.15
C LEU A 993 -10.80 15.95 9.16
N HIS A 994 -11.13 16.51 8.00
CA HIS A 994 -11.66 17.88 7.87
C HIS A 994 -13.21 17.94 7.79
N ARG A 995 -13.91 16.80 7.87
CA ARG A 995 -15.39 16.69 7.78
C ARG A 995 -16.13 17.27 8.99
N TYR A 996 -15.56 17.11 10.19
CA TYR A 996 -16.17 17.51 11.48
C TYR A 996 -15.09 18.03 12.43
N ARG A 997 -15.45 18.90 13.38
CA ARG A 997 -14.57 19.32 14.50
C ARG A 997 -15.31 19.11 15.83
N PRO A 998 -14.85 18.21 16.72
CA PRO A 998 -13.76 17.24 16.51
C PRO A 998 -14.10 16.20 15.43
N TYR A 999 -13.08 15.66 14.78
CA TYR A 999 -13.26 14.61 13.77
C TYR A 999 -13.64 13.27 14.44
N ARG A 1000 -14.32 12.40 13.68
CA ARG A 1000 -14.79 11.10 14.19
C ARG A 1000 -13.64 10.09 14.16
N ALA A 1001 -12.91 10.00 15.26
CA ALA A 1001 -11.73 9.14 15.37
C ALA A 1001 -11.96 7.70 14.84
N ASP A 1002 -13.08 7.06 15.21
CA ASP A 1002 -13.36 5.68 14.79
C ASP A 1002 -13.69 5.55 13.29
N SER A 1003 -14.19 6.61 12.65
CA SER A 1003 -14.33 6.65 11.19
C SER A 1003 -12.96 6.74 10.53
N VAL A 1004 -12.09 7.63 11.03
CA VAL A 1004 -10.72 7.80 10.52
C VAL A 1004 -9.90 6.51 10.69
N ARG A 1005 -9.98 5.84 11.85
CA ARG A 1005 -9.43 4.49 12.09
C ARG A 1005 -9.92 3.47 11.06
N SER A 1006 -11.22 3.45 10.76
CA SER A 1006 -11.79 2.53 9.79
C SER A 1006 -11.23 2.76 8.37
N HIS A 1007 -10.92 4.00 8.00
CA HIS A 1007 -10.29 4.30 6.71
C HIS A 1007 -8.78 3.99 6.70
N PHE A 1008 -8.05 4.25 7.80
CA PHE A 1008 -6.65 3.82 7.94
C PHE A 1008 -6.49 2.29 7.87
N GLU A 1009 -7.29 1.51 8.60
CA GLU A 1009 -7.22 0.04 8.57
C GLU A 1009 -7.56 -0.54 7.18
N LYS A 1010 -8.52 0.05 6.46
CA LYS A 1010 -8.76 -0.28 5.05
C LYS A 1010 -7.54 0.04 4.18
N ALA A 1011 -7.04 1.27 4.23
CA ALA A 1011 -5.91 1.74 3.43
C ALA A 1011 -4.68 0.84 3.62
N VAL A 1012 -4.32 0.57 4.88
CA VAL A 1012 -3.25 -0.35 5.27
C VAL A 1012 -3.49 -1.76 4.73
N THR A 1013 -4.71 -2.28 4.75
CA THR A 1013 -5.01 -3.64 4.27
C THR A 1013 -4.77 -3.78 2.75
N HIS A 1014 -5.04 -2.72 1.99
CA HIS A 1014 -4.83 -2.65 0.53
C HIS A 1014 -3.40 -2.25 0.13
N THR A 1015 -2.77 -1.30 0.83
CA THR A 1015 -1.49 -0.65 0.46
C THR A 1015 -0.41 -0.84 1.54
N ARG A 1016 -0.14 -2.11 1.88
CA ARG A 1016 0.69 -2.52 3.03
C ARG A 1016 2.12 -1.98 3.02
N SER A 1017 2.69 -1.76 1.83
CA SER A 1017 4.05 -1.25 1.61
C SER A 1017 4.21 0.28 1.75
N SER A 1018 3.13 1.01 2.06
CA SER A 1018 3.18 2.48 2.21
C SER A 1018 3.75 2.91 3.56
N ILE A 1019 5.01 3.36 3.56
CA ILE A 1019 5.67 3.99 4.71
C ILE A 1019 4.87 5.21 5.18
N LEU A 1020 4.41 6.04 4.23
CA LEU A 1020 3.70 7.29 4.52
C LEU A 1020 2.36 7.06 5.23
N LEU A 1021 1.58 6.05 4.83
CA LEU A 1021 0.33 5.70 5.51
C LEU A 1021 0.58 5.14 6.91
N TRP A 1022 1.62 4.32 7.10
CA TRP A 1022 2.00 3.83 8.43
C TRP A 1022 2.39 4.96 9.38
N LYS A 1023 3.25 5.87 8.93
CA LYS A 1023 3.65 7.08 9.68
C LYS A 1023 2.43 7.90 10.09
N CYS A 1024 1.54 8.19 9.13
CA CYS A 1024 0.30 8.94 9.41
C CYS A 1024 -0.61 8.22 10.40
N TYR A 1025 -0.71 6.89 10.36
CA TYR A 1025 -1.58 6.14 11.28
C TYR A 1025 -1.00 6.06 12.70
N ILE A 1026 0.32 5.94 12.85
CA ILE A 1026 1.00 6.01 14.15
C ILE A 1026 0.85 7.41 14.75
N GLU A 1027 1.12 8.47 13.98
CA GLU A 1027 0.87 9.86 14.41
C GLU A 1027 -0.59 10.09 14.84
N PHE A 1028 -1.56 9.51 14.12
CA PHE A 1028 -2.98 9.61 14.45
C PHE A 1028 -3.31 8.98 15.81
N GLU A 1029 -2.89 7.74 16.09
CA GLU A 1029 -3.22 7.11 17.38
C GLU A 1029 -2.49 7.75 18.56
N VAL A 1030 -1.30 8.33 18.35
CA VAL A 1030 -0.61 9.17 19.34
C VAL A 1030 -1.40 10.45 19.62
N LYS A 1031 -1.85 11.16 18.57
CA LYS A 1031 -2.75 12.34 18.71
C LYS A 1031 -4.11 12.00 19.34
N GLN A 1032 -4.54 10.74 19.26
CA GLN A 1032 -5.72 10.20 19.95
C GLN A 1032 -5.42 9.60 21.34
N ASN A 1033 -4.21 9.83 21.89
CA ASN A 1033 -3.73 9.32 23.18
C ASN A 1033 -3.99 7.82 23.39
N SER A 1034 -3.89 7.05 22.30
CA SER A 1034 -4.27 5.63 22.20
C SER A 1034 -3.01 4.76 22.12
N ILE A 1035 -2.11 4.98 23.08
CA ILE A 1035 -0.70 4.55 23.05
C ILE A 1035 -0.52 3.04 22.84
N GLU A 1036 -1.32 2.19 23.51
CA GLU A 1036 -1.27 0.73 23.30
C GLU A 1036 -1.54 0.34 21.83
N ARG A 1037 -2.43 1.08 21.14
CA ARG A 1037 -2.69 0.88 19.71
C ARG A 1037 -1.51 1.36 18.88
N ALA A 1038 -0.98 2.56 19.13
CA ALA A 1038 0.19 3.08 18.43
C ALA A 1038 1.38 2.09 18.49
N LYS A 1039 1.68 1.53 19.66
CA LYS A 1039 2.69 0.47 19.84
C LYS A 1039 2.37 -0.81 19.05
N SER A 1040 1.11 -1.26 19.05
CA SER A 1040 0.69 -2.43 18.25
C SER A 1040 0.76 -2.20 16.73
N LEU A 1041 0.53 -0.96 16.29
CA LEU A 1041 0.62 -0.55 14.88
C LEU A 1041 2.07 -0.38 14.43
N PHE A 1042 2.94 0.10 15.31
CA PHE A 1042 4.39 0.21 15.07
C PHE A 1042 5.05 -1.15 14.79
N TYR A 1043 4.81 -2.18 15.62
CA TYR A 1043 5.30 -3.53 15.33
C TYR A 1043 4.64 -4.15 14.10
N ARG A 1044 3.43 -3.73 13.73
CA ARG A 1044 2.77 -4.14 12.48
C ARG A 1044 3.37 -3.43 11.26
N SER A 1045 3.73 -2.15 11.36
CA SER A 1045 4.35 -1.39 10.27
C SER A 1045 5.76 -1.87 9.98
N ILE A 1046 6.54 -2.21 11.01
CA ILE A 1046 7.85 -2.88 10.84
C ILE A 1046 7.68 -4.24 10.14
N ARG A 1047 6.59 -4.98 10.40
CA ARG A 1047 6.36 -6.27 9.74
C ARG A 1047 6.01 -6.15 8.25
N GLU A 1048 5.22 -5.15 7.85
CA GLU A 1048 4.87 -4.98 6.42
C GLU A 1048 5.90 -4.14 5.64
N CYS A 1049 6.65 -3.26 6.32
CA CYS A 1049 7.69 -2.38 5.75
C CYS A 1049 9.06 -2.53 6.48
N PRO A 1050 9.68 -3.73 6.51
CA PRO A 1050 10.87 -4.01 7.32
C PRO A 1050 12.11 -3.19 6.98
N TRP A 1051 12.18 -2.62 5.77
CA TRP A 1051 13.34 -1.85 5.27
C TRP A 1051 13.32 -0.37 5.67
N SER A 1052 12.21 0.16 6.19
CA SER A 1052 12.05 1.59 6.39
C SER A 1052 12.70 2.07 7.69
N LYS A 1053 13.94 2.57 7.62
CA LYS A 1053 14.66 3.17 8.75
C LYS A 1053 13.83 4.26 9.43
N GLU A 1054 13.12 5.08 8.65
CA GLU A 1054 12.25 6.14 9.16
C GLU A 1054 11.18 5.62 10.12
N LEU A 1055 10.60 4.43 9.89
CA LEU A 1055 9.62 3.85 10.81
C LEU A 1055 10.25 3.42 12.15
N TYR A 1056 11.45 2.84 12.14
CA TYR A 1056 12.17 2.51 13.39
C TYR A 1056 12.47 3.79 14.19
N LEU A 1057 13.02 4.82 13.54
CA LEU A 1057 13.33 6.10 14.18
C LEU A 1057 12.08 6.87 14.66
N LEU A 1058 10.93 6.71 13.99
CA LEU A 1058 9.64 7.24 14.42
C LEU A 1058 9.12 6.53 15.67
N GLY A 1059 9.28 5.21 15.74
CA GLY A 1059 8.88 4.41 16.90
C GLY A 1059 9.68 4.74 18.14
N ILE A 1060 10.99 4.95 18.01
CA ILE A 1060 11.83 5.48 19.09
C ILE A 1060 11.27 6.84 19.52
N GLN A 1061 11.19 7.82 18.61
CA GLN A 1061 10.76 9.19 18.93
C GLN A 1061 9.38 9.29 19.64
N LEU A 1062 8.41 8.47 19.24
CA LEU A 1062 7.02 8.59 19.70
C LEU A 1062 6.63 7.64 20.83
N LEU A 1063 7.44 6.61 21.13
CA LEU A 1063 7.10 5.57 22.11
C LEU A 1063 8.17 5.36 23.18
N GLU A 1064 9.25 6.15 23.20
CA GLU A 1064 10.38 5.94 24.13
C GLU A 1064 9.97 5.85 25.60
N GLU A 1065 9.11 6.75 26.09
CA GLU A 1065 8.60 6.78 27.47
C GLU A 1065 7.76 5.52 27.83
N ILE A 1066 7.37 4.71 26.84
CA ILE A 1066 6.41 3.58 26.97
C ILE A 1066 7.04 2.24 26.55
N MET A 1067 8.22 2.24 25.95
CA MET A 1067 8.99 1.03 25.65
C MET A 1067 9.90 0.68 26.84
N THR A 1068 9.80 -0.55 27.32
CA THR A 1068 10.73 -1.08 28.33
C THR A 1068 12.13 -1.23 27.73
N GLU A 1069 13.19 -1.22 28.55
CA GLU A 1069 14.58 -1.37 28.06
C GLU A 1069 14.71 -2.57 27.11
N LYS A 1070 14.07 -3.69 27.45
CA LYS A 1070 14.07 -4.91 26.65
C LYS A 1070 13.45 -4.74 25.26
N GLU A 1071 12.39 -3.95 25.15
CA GLU A 1071 11.75 -3.65 23.86
C GLU A 1071 12.58 -2.67 23.03
N LYS A 1072 13.33 -1.74 23.66
CA LYS A 1072 14.35 -0.92 22.99
C LYS A 1072 15.48 -1.82 22.45
N ASN A 1073 15.97 -2.75 23.25
CA ASN A 1073 17.11 -3.62 22.92
C ASN A 1073 16.71 -4.68 21.88
N GLU A 1074 15.48 -5.20 21.92
CA GLU A 1074 14.90 -6.04 20.86
C GLU A 1074 14.72 -5.25 19.54
N LEU A 1075 14.32 -3.97 19.60
CA LEU A 1075 14.18 -3.13 18.40
C LEU A 1075 15.54 -2.86 17.72
N ILE A 1076 16.56 -2.53 18.50
CA ILE A 1076 17.93 -2.29 18.02
C ILE A 1076 18.54 -3.59 17.47
N SER A 1077 18.33 -4.71 18.16
CA SER A 1077 18.70 -6.05 17.67
C SER A 1077 18.03 -6.38 16.34
N LEU A 1078 16.76 -5.99 16.16
CA LEU A 1078 16.02 -6.18 14.91
C LEU A 1078 16.52 -5.28 13.79
N MET A 1079 16.89 -4.02 14.06
CA MET A 1079 17.53 -3.15 13.06
C MET A 1079 18.85 -3.77 12.55
N MET A 1080 19.66 -4.34 13.44
CA MET A 1080 20.87 -5.08 13.05
C MET A 1080 20.56 -6.38 12.29
N GLU A 1081 19.58 -7.19 12.73
CA GLU A 1081 19.14 -8.41 12.03
C GLU A 1081 18.66 -8.12 10.61
N LYS A 1082 17.97 -6.98 10.41
CA LYS A 1082 17.45 -6.53 9.12
C LYS A 1082 18.43 -5.70 8.30
N GLU A 1083 19.68 -5.60 8.74
CA GLU A 1083 20.76 -4.88 8.04
C GLU A 1083 20.38 -3.41 7.75
N ILE A 1084 19.77 -2.71 8.71
CA ILE A 1084 19.42 -1.28 8.60
C ILE A 1084 20.64 -0.42 8.97
N ARG A 1085 21.00 0.57 8.15
CA ARG A 1085 22.20 1.41 8.36
C ARG A 1085 22.05 2.31 9.61
N ILE A 1086 22.96 2.15 10.58
CA ILE A 1086 23.12 2.97 11.79
C ILE A 1086 24.51 3.64 11.76
N ARG A 1087 24.59 4.97 11.87
CA ARG A 1087 25.84 5.77 11.75
C ARG A 1087 26.49 6.12 13.09
N VAL A 1088 25.72 6.20 14.17
CA VAL A 1088 26.21 6.37 15.54
C VAL A 1088 26.14 5.00 16.22
N GLU A 1089 27.27 4.46 16.66
CA GLU A 1089 27.27 3.20 17.42
C GLU A 1089 26.42 3.34 18.70
N ILE A 1090 25.66 2.30 19.03
CA ILE A 1090 24.84 2.27 20.23
C ILE A 1090 25.63 1.53 21.29
N GLU A 1091 26.18 2.27 22.26
CA GLU A 1091 26.84 1.68 23.41
C GLU A 1091 25.86 0.84 24.24
N GLN A 1092 26.35 -0.17 24.95
CA GLN A 1092 25.47 -1.00 25.78
C GLN A 1092 25.02 -0.27 27.06
N ASP A 1093 25.82 0.68 27.53
CA ASP A 1093 25.55 1.49 28.72
C ASP A 1093 24.45 2.56 28.47
N LEU A 1094 24.11 2.82 27.20
CA LEU A 1094 22.97 3.63 26.75
C LEU A 1094 21.59 2.92 26.91
N LEU A 1095 21.60 1.65 27.34
CA LEU A 1095 20.47 0.72 27.26
C LEU A 1095 20.10 0.03 28.61
N ASP A 1096 20.78 0.39 29.70
CA ASP A 1096 20.65 -0.15 31.08
C ASP A 1096 20.19 0.92 32.10
#